data_AF-A0A6G0WQ39-F1
#
_entry.id   AF-A0A6G0WQ39-F1
#
_cell.length_a   1.000
_cell.length_b   1.000
_cell.length_c   1.000
_cell.angle_alpha   90.00
_cell.angle_beta   90.00
_cell.angle_gamma   90.00
#
_symmetry.space_group_name_H-M   'P 1'
#
loop_
_entity.id
_entity.type
_entity.pdbx_description
1 polymer ?
#
loop_
_entity_poly.entity_id
_entity_poly.type
_entity_poly.pdbx_seq_one_letter_code
_entity_poly.pdbx_strand_id
1 'polypeptide(L)'
;MEINKEAFVGAVTALQFSADGTLLYAAVGCTLYIYEVARGIQCSAPIAVWRQGTIHGMDGGANGSTPLVLCYGQKQVALLHGVVDSIATAFDQKQPTILALECMDWVLDARLLLDDHEAASEGMQGQRGLPRVAVGLAHNMIHIWDPETHSIVQRFQCTERSILYAMGLFGRSLDTLVVAAGTVFQHILLWALPHQPSTEESTAPIAPSQRLHQHGGVIFRLVWASHGRELASVSDDRSVQLWSNRQDKNVSMTAQVLDRQAMLDTSFQSVFRGWSHTARVWDVQFTSHGQLVSASEDATCKLWSAQGDCLATLHGHLDTNVWRVAVHPRNLRVVATGGGDGAIKIWDLDEQQRNQSIDSVLTLPTIQENDDNGTSGGSNGAKTTATLRNLVTLSSRVYWITDQSHVGFHDLASNSSTNSVLTRLDGNLSCLAATMDLIAVGDVRGNLTLLSPSNSQTALVPVASVQAAHAGRIMAIWIVEETQAQDDNLSKPVSIFTTGMDFTLYEWRYHSSIDDAAAAGALQLVGKYSCPNKTSCLTALVVTPSMLWGGDARGNVCGYVRQNAQEIDAASSGQPPRAVRYQVHGKDVVSSLAWRPEEPRRLYSCGHDGFICTLEINPLDDHQLECIRRVSVKGISTLRSIQWTDGGDFLVFGFHASNAIVVNVTQSVRLLTLDCGGWRRPHALWINPDDANRQPQQQHVFGFALPKSSNVHVHQSTRRIAALSSSLSWHSQHHSKMGCCVDWIAHDLIVTGGEDGAVKLHQVDKSQLGIHCIDSVSMHITNVRAIGVVNDFVVTGGGKQSLHLWRLNANQLAHVAEYTPSDAPQDQRILALAVHAVTRDQVIVVATNSEGQVSLFTASSVAGFILRKTWTDSDKPILSCALSHGFFVTGVTDGDVVVWDIEPLLRSNMDNLDAIPMTPVYKYRAHDMGANCLCARSLDHKSPSSLQLLSGGDDQCIAHIELDVTAGRSQLQVRHLPGVRNASASALKTIKCMDDVVVAAGYDQRVTAWCVQPDDTLARQGAVFAETADIAGLSLRQSVDGEIHGVVIGKGMQTLRLRHRK
;
A
#
# COMPACT_ATOMS: atom_id res chain seq x y z
N MET A 1 -5.75 -34.50 17.92
CA MET A 1 -4.78 -33.73 17.09
C MET A 1 -4.34 -32.49 17.86
N GLU A 2 -3.08 -32.08 17.75
CA GLU A 2 -2.57 -30.82 18.31
C GLU A 2 -2.48 -29.77 17.19
N ILE A 3 -3.10 -28.60 17.40
CA ILE A 3 -3.07 -27.47 16.47
C ILE A 3 -2.30 -26.33 17.13
N ASN A 4 -1.12 -26.01 16.59
CA ASN A 4 -0.24 -24.98 17.12
C ASN A 4 -0.25 -23.76 16.21
N LYS A 5 -0.41 -22.57 16.79
CA LYS A 5 -0.21 -21.30 16.08
C LYS A 5 1.28 -21.13 15.79
N GLU A 6 1.62 -20.78 14.56
CA GLU A 6 2.99 -20.39 14.18
C GLU A 6 3.03 -18.86 14.02
N ALA A 7 3.18 -18.35 12.80
CA ALA A 7 3.37 -16.93 12.54
C ALA A 7 2.05 -16.21 12.27
N PHE A 8 1.93 -14.97 12.76
CA PHE A 8 0.82 -14.06 12.47
C PHE A 8 1.33 -12.78 11.83
N VAL A 9 0.61 -12.29 10.83
CA VAL A 9 0.78 -10.95 10.28
C VAL A 9 -0.57 -10.24 10.24
N GLY A 10 -0.61 -8.99 10.69
CA GLY A 10 -1.84 -8.22 10.81
C GLY A 10 -1.56 -6.77 11.17
N ALA A 11 -2.62 -6.05 11.57
CA ALA A 11 -2.51 -4.65 11.93
C ALA A 11 -1.63 -4.44 13.18
N VAL A 12 -0.84 -3.37 13.18
CA VAL A 12 -0.08 -2.92 14.35
C VAL A 12 -1.01 -2.08 15.23
N THR A 13 -1.42 -2.62 16.38
CA THR A 13 -2.50 -2.04 17.21
C THR A 13 -2.01 -1.33 18.46
N ALA A 14 -0.74 -1.48 18.84
CA ALA A 14 -0.08 -0.69 19.88
C ALA A 14 1.40 -0.48 19.54
N LEU A 15 1.93 0.69 19.87
CA LEU A 15 3.34 1.04 19.75
C LEU A 15 3.80 1.77 21.00
N GLN A 16 5.00 1.47 21.47
CA GLN A 16 5.63 2.18 22.58
C GLN A 16 7.15 2.06 22.51
N PHE A 17 7.86 3.17 22.72
CA PHE A 17 9.31 3.14 22.91
C PHE A 17 9.66 2.70 24.34
N SER A 18 10.79 2.02 24.51
CA SER A 18 11.42 1.84 25.83
C SER A 18 11.71 3.19 26.47
N ALA A 19 11.86 3.25 27.80
CA ALA A 19 12.09 4.52 28.51
C ALA A 19 13.33 5.29 28.02
N ASP A 20 14.36 4.57 27.57
CA ASP A 20 15.56 5.13 26.97
C ASP A 20 15.42 5.36 25.44
N GLY A 21 14.39 4.81 24.80
CA GLY A 21 14.12 4.93 23.37
C GLY A 21 15.02 4.09 22.47
N THR A 22 15.82 3.18 23.01
CA THR A 22 16.67 2.28 22.20
C THR A 22 15.88 1.16 21.55
N LEU A 23 14.75 0.77 22.15
CA LEU A 23 13.86 -0.28 21.67
C LEU A 23 12.47 0.29 21.33
N LEU A 24 11.83 -0.34 20.35
CA LEU A 24 10.43 -0.12 20.00
C LEU A 24 9.65 -1.42 20.23
N TYR A 25 8.67 -1.35 21.11
CA TYR A 25 7.69 -2.40 21.34
C TYR A 25 6.53 -2.21 20.36
N ALA A 26 6.20 -3.24 19.60
CA ALA A 26 5.11 -3.24 18.64
C ALA A 26 4.19 -4.43 18.86
N ALA A 27 2.90 -4.17 19.06
CA ALA A 27 1.92 -5.21 19.27
C ALA A 27 1.14 -5.51 17.99
N VAL A 28 1.08 -6.80 17.64
CA VAL A 28 0.35 -7.32 16.49
C VAL A 28 -0.48 -8.52 16.98
N GLY A 29 -1.81 -8.34 17.03
CA GLY A 29 -2.70 -9.33 17.67
C GLY A 29 -2.39 -9.47 19.17
N CYS A 30 -2.18 -10.70 19.63
CA CYS A 30 -1.80 -11.02 21.01
C CYS A 30 -0.27 -11.02 21.26
N THR A 31 0.52 -10.67 20.24
CA THR A 31 1.98 -10.89 20.24
C THR A 31 2.73 -9.56 20.27
N LEU A 32 3.77 -9.50 21.09
CA LEU A 32 4.68 -8.37 21.20
C LEU A 32 5.97 -8.64 20.41
N TYR A 33 6.30 -7.73 19.51
CA TYR A 33 7.54 -7.69 18.74
C TYR A 33 8.43 -6.58 19.27
N ILE A 34 9.74 -6.83 19.31
CA ILE A 34 10.73 -5.89 19.87
C ILE A 34 11.77 -5.57 18.80
N TYR A 35 11.89 -4.29 18.45
CA TYR A 35 12.80 -3.78 17.43
C TYR A 35 13.88 -2.87 18.03
N GLU A 36 15.10 -2.98 17.53
CA GLU A 36 16.16 -2.00 17.79
C GLU A 36 15.88 -0.75 16.95
N VAL A 37 15.77 0.40 17.60
CA VAL A 37 15.42 1.66 16.91
C VAL A 37 16.54 2.13 15.97
N ALA A 38 17.80 1.90 16.35
CA ALA A 38 18.96 2.37 15.59
C ALA A 38 19.13 1.66 14.23
N ARG A 39 18.74 0.38 14.12
CA ARG A 39 18.92 -0.44 12.92
C ARG A 39 17.61 -0.91 12.28
N GLY A 40 16.48 -0.82 12.99
CA GLY A 40 15.20 -1.35 12.54
C GLY A 40 15.13 -2.88 12.50
N ILE A 41 15.96 -3.57 13.31
CA ILE A 41 16.06 -5.04 13.31
C ILE A 41 15.30 -5.61 14.50
N GLN A 42 14.58 -6.71 14.28
CA GLN A 42 13.93 -7.45 15.36
C GLN A 42 14.99 -8.08 16.28
N CYS A 43 14.94 -7.77 17.57
CA CYS A 43 15.98 -8.14 18.54
C CYS A 43 15.76 -9.51 19.18
N SER A 44 14.52 -10.00 19.24
CA SER A 44 14.17 -11.20 19.99
C SER A 44 13.04 -11.98 19.30
N ALA A 45 12.84 -13.23 19.74
CA ALA A 45 11.68 -14.00 19.33
C ALA A 45 10.38 -13.30 19.77
N PRO A 46 9.29 -13.33 18.97
CA PRO A 46 8.03 -12.71 19.34
C PRO A 46 7.48 -13.29 20.66
N ILE A 47 6.93 -12.42 21.52
CA ILE A 47 6.40 -12.81 22.83
C ILE A 47 4.88 -12.88 22.74
N ALA A 48 4.31 -14.07 22.82
CA ALA A 48 2.86 -14.26 22.90
C ALA A 48 2.37 -13.87 24.31
N VAL A 49 1.75 -12.69 24.42
CA VAL A 49 1.29 -12.15 25.72
C VAL A 49 0.07 -12.90 26.22
N TRP A 50 -0.85 -13.23 25.30
CA TRP A 50 -2.07 -13.97 25.59
C TRP A 50 -2.26 -15.15 24.64
N ARG A 51 -3.20 -16.03 24.97
CA ARG A 51 -3.62 -17.12 24.06
C ARG A 51 -4.51 -16.63 22.92
N GLN A 52 -5.26 -15.55 23.15
CA GLN A 52 -6.20 -14.94 22.20
C GLN A 52 -6.42 -13.47 22.57
N GLY A 53 -6.83 -12.65 21.61
CA GLY A 53 -7.22 -11.25 21.84
C GLY A 53 -6.15 -10.27 21.37
N THR A 54 -6.54 -9.01 21.22
CA THR A 54 -5.67 -7.98 20.62
C THR A 54 -5.18 -6.98 21.64
N ILE A 55 -3.88 -6.72 21.67
CA ILE A 55 -3.28 -5.68 22.51
C ILE A 55 -3.62 -4.31 21.89
N HIS A 56 -4.30 -3.45 22.65
CA HIS A 56 -4.74 -2.13 22.18
C HIS A 56 -3.88 -0.98 22.70
N GLY A 57 -3.16 -1.19 23.80
CA GLY A 57 -2.27 -0.20 24.37
C GLY A 57 -1.23 -0.82 25.29
N MET A 58 -0.23 -0.02 25.61
CA MET A 58 0.89 -0.41 26.46
C MET A 58 1.29 0.74 27.38
N ASP A 59 1.91 0.40 28.50
CA ASP A 59 2.63 1.32 29.35
C ASP A 59 3.97 0.68 29.79
N GLY A 60 4.95 1.52 30.09
CA GLY A 60 6.34 1.09 30.32
C GLY A 60 6.86 1.61 31.65
N GLY A 61 7.77 0.86 32.26
CA GLY A 61 8.41 1.22 33.51
C GLY A 61 9.60 0.30 33.83
N ALA A 62 10.10 0.37 35.06
CA ALA A 62 11.13 -0.53 35.56
C ALA A 62 10.88 -0.84 37.04
N ASN A 63 11.29 -2.03 37.47
CA ASN A 63 11.40 -2.41 38.88
C ASN A 63 12.89 -2.56 39.22
N GLY A 64 13.47 -1.53 39.84
CA GLY A 64 14.93 -1.43 39.96
C GLY A 64 15.58 -1.33 38.57
N SER A 65 16.48 -2.27 38.24
CA SER A 65 17.11 -2.34 36.91
C SER A 65 16.35 -3.20 35.89
N THR A 66 15.27 -3.88 36.31
CA THR A 66 14.54 -4.80 35.43
C THR A 66 13.40 -4.07 34.71
N PRO A 67 13.34 -4.08 33.37
CA PRO A 67 12.26 -3.42 32.65
C PRO A 67 10.92 -4.13 32.81
N LEU A 68 9.87 -3.33 32.83
CA LEU A 68 8.47 -3.75 32.87
C LEU A 68 7.74 -3.21 31.66
N VAL A 69 6.94 -4.08 31.03
CA VAL A 69 5.99 -3.69 29.98
C VAL A 69 4.60 -4.15 30.38
N LEU A 70 3.68 -3.21 30.49
CA LEU A 70 2.26 -3.46 30.70
C LEU A 70 1.56 -3.49 29.34
N CYS A 71 0.82 -4.54 29.05
CA CYS A 71 -0.02 -4.65 27.85
C CYS A 71 -1.49 -4.72 28.29
N TYR A 72 -2.37 -4.00 27.59
CA TYR A 72 -3.82 -4.08 27.81
C TYR A 72 -4.59 -4.09 26.51
N GLY A 73 -5.75 -4.72 26.52
CA GLY A 73 -6.61 -4.83 25.35
C GLY A 73 -7.81 -5.74 25.60
N GLN A 74 -8.92 -5.44 24.95
CA GLN A 74 -10.20 -6.11 25.15
C GLN A 74 -10.51 -6.23 26.65
N LYS A 75 -10.71 -7.44 27.18
CA LYS A 75 -10.99 -7.67 28.60
C LYS A 75 -9.76 -8.17 29.37
N GLN A 76 -8.55 -7.82 28.95
CA GLN A 76 -7.33 -8.38 29.51
C GLN A 76 -6.27 -7.31 29.77
N VAL A 77 -5.48 -7.55 30.81
CA VAL A 77 -4.27 -6.80 31.14
C VAL A 77 -3.17 -7.80 31.50
N ALA A 78 -1.93 -7.53 31.09
CA ALA A 78 -0.78 -8.35 31.43
C ALA A 78 0.47 -7.51 31.71
N LEU A 79 1.17 -7.85 32.79
CA LEU A 79 2.46 -7.29 33.15
C LEU A 79 3.56 -8.29 32.76
N LEU A 80 4.45 -7.85 31.87
CA LEU A 80 5.65 -8.58 31.47
C LEU A 80 6.82 -8.11 32.33
N HIS A 81 7.43 -9.05 33.04
CA HIS A 81 8.58 -8.82 33.90
C HIS A 81 9.83 -9.48 33.32
N GLY A 82 10.90 -8.69 33.14
CA GLY A 82 12.17 -9.15 32.58
C GLY A 82 12.16 -9.25 31.06
N VAL A 83 11.51 -8.31 30.38
CA VAL A 83 11.58 -8.19 28.91
C VAL A 83 12.95 -7.62 28.50
N VAL A 84 13.38 -7.86 27.27
CA VAL A 84 14.69 -7.46 26.77
C VAL A 84 14.97 -5.97 27.01
N ASP A 85 16.12 -5.70 27.61
CA ASP A 85 16.66 -4.40 28.00
C ASP A 85 17.79 -3.90 27.09
N SER A 86 18.47 -4.80 26.36
CA SER A 86 19.53 -4.44 25.42
C SER A 86 19.74 -5.49 24.32
N ILE A 87 20.34 -5.10 23.19
CA ILE A 87 20.63 -5.99 22.05
C ILE A 87 21.61 -7.10 22.44
N ALA A 88 22.56 -6.83 23.34
CA ALA A 88 23.59 -7.78 23.75
C ALA A 88 23.02 -9.00 24.50
N THR A 89 21.82 -8.88 25.06
CA THR A 89 21.14 -9.91 25.86
C THR A 89 19.94 -10.54 25.15
N ALA A 90 19.56 -10.04 23.96
CA ALA A 90 18.25 -10.28 23.36
C ALA A 90 18.02 -11.71 22.79
N PHE A 91 19.07 -12.38 22.30
CA PHE A 91 18.98 -13.74 21.74
C PHE A 91 19.20 -14.86 22.78
N ASP A 92 19.82 -14.53 23.94
CA ASP A 92 20.14 -15.48 25.01
C ASP A 92 19.19 -15.39 26.22
N GLN A 93 18.27 -14.43 26.24
CA GLN A 93 17.32 -14.24 27.34
C GLN A 93 16.17 -15.26 27.31
N LYS A 94 15.81 -15.77 28.50
CA LYS A 94 14.59 -16.56 28.72
C LYS A 94 13.36 -15.69 28.46
N GLN A 95 12.26 -16.31 28.00
CA GLN A 95 10.96 -15.64 27.87
C GLN A 95 10.58 -14.91 29.17
N PRO A 96 10.00 -13.70 29.09
CA PRO A 96 9.64 -12.92 30.26
C PRO A 96 8.56 -13.63 31.08
N THR A 97 8.50 -13.32 32.37
CA THR A 97 7.39 -13.77 33.21
C THR A 97 6.18 -12.91 32.90
N ILE A 98 5.05 -13.54 32.57
CA ILE A 98 3.80 -12.86 32.20
C ILE A 98 2.77 -13.09 33.29
N LEU A 99 2.38 -12.01 33.97
CA LEU A 99 1.28 -12.00 34.94
C LEU A 99 0.08 -11.37 34.26
N ALA A 100 -1.04 -12.09 34.15
CA ALA A 100 -2.23 -11.62 33.45
C ALA A 100 -3.46 -11.62 34.36
N LEU A 101 -4.37 -10.69 34.08
CA LEU A 101 -5.68 -10.58 34.71
C LEU A 101 -6.76 -10.43 33.62
N GLU A 102 -7.82 -11.23 33.73
CA GLU A 102 -9.05 -11.03 32.97
C GLU A 102 -9.98 -10.07 33.72
N CYS A 103 -10.39 -9.02 33.03
CA CYS A 103 -11.28 -7.97 33.52
C CYS A 103 -12.73 -8.30 33.21
N MET A 104 -13.65 -7.82 34.06
CA MET A 104 -15.09 -7.98 33.83
C MET A 104 -15.62 -7.20 32.60
N ASP A 105 -14.87 -6.16 32.20
CA ASP A 105 -15.26 -5.17 31.21
C ASP A 105 -14.07 -4.83 30.28
N TRP A 106 -14.35 -4.11 29.20
CA TRP A 106 -13.34 -3.69 28.23
C TRP A 106 -12.38 -2.66 28.84
N VAL A 107 -11.08 -2.90 28.70
CA VAL A 107 -9.99 -2.05 29.20
C VAL A 107 -9.65 -0.99 28.14
N LEU A 108 -9.78 0.28 28.50
CA LEU A 108 -9.52 1.42 27.62
C LEU A 108 -8.14 2.05 27.84
N ASP A 109 -7.65 2.04 29.07
CA ASP A 109 -6.30 2.49 29.42
C ASP A 109 -5.82 1.78 30.69
N ALA A 110 -4.50 1.63 30.85
CA ALA A 110 -3.91 1.08 32.07
C ALA A 110 -2.53 1.69 32.33
N ARG A 111 -2.18 1.89 33.61
CA ARG A 111 -0.95 2.56 34.04
C ARG A 111 -0.26 1.82 35.18
N LEU A 112 1.06 1.75 35.12
CA LEU A 112 1.91 1.31 36.24
C LEU A 112 1.99 2.41 37.31
N LEU A 113 1.68 2.05 38.55
CA LEU A 113 1.78 2.93 39.73
C LEU A 113 3.18 2.80 40.37
N LEU A 114 4.16 3.43 39.73
CA LEU A 114 5.57 3.31 40.09
C LEU A 114 5.93 4.09 41.37
N ASP A 115 5.31 5.23 41.62
CA ASP A 115 5.68 6.11 42.73
C ASP A 115 5.23 5.52 44.09
N ASP A 116 4.08 4.84 44.11
CA ASP A 116 3.59 4.10 45.30
C ASP A 116 4.53 2.95 45.68
N HIS A 117 5.24 2.39 44.69
CA HIS A 117 6.18 1.30 44.86
C HIS A 117 7.54 1.79 45.38
N GLU A 118 8.05 2.90 44.83
CA GLU A 118 9.30 3.51 45.30
C GLU A 118 9.20 3.95 46.77
N ALA A 119 8.10 4.60 47.16
CA ALA A 119 7.86 5.05 48.55
C ALA A 119 7.78 3.90 49.57
N ALA A 120 7.23 2.74 49.19
CA ALA A 120 7.19 1.56 50.05
C ALA A 120 8.57 0.90 50.23
N SER A 121 9.49 1.09 49.27
CA SER A 121 10.80 0.45 49.24
C SER A 121 11.89 1.17 50.03
N GLU A 122 11.73 2.45 50.35
CA GLU A 122 12.70 3.22 51.18
C GLU A 122 12.74 2.76 52.65
N GLY A 123 11.78 1.94 53.10
CA GLY A 123 11.66 1.46 54.48
C GLY A 123 12.09 0.01 54.76
N MET A 124 12.34 -0.83 53.74
CA MET A 124 12.68 -2.25 53.93
C MET A 124 13.86 -2.71 53.05
N GLN A 125 14.96 -3.10 53.68
CA GLN A 125 16.08 -3.81 53.03
C GLN A 125 15.73 -5.29 52.84
N GLY A 126 14.93 -5.61 51.82
CA GLY A 126 14.64 -6.99 51.41
C GLY A 126 13.59 -7.05 50.29
N GLN A 127 13.92 -7.74 49.18
CA GLN A 127 13.10 -8.05 47.99
C GLN A 127 12.00 -7.02 47.62
N ARG A 128 12.31 -6.14 46.65
CA ARG A 128 11.32 -5.23 46.03
C ARG A 128 10.22 -6.04 45.33
N GLY A 129 8.97 -5.84 45.73
CA GLY A 129 7.80 -6.44 45.08
C GLY A 129 7.53 -5.86 43.69
N LEU A 130 6.39 -6.15 43.06
CA LEU A 130 5.95 -5.57 41.79
C LEU A 130 5.04 -4.34 41.99
N PRO A 131 5.08 -3.33 41.09
CA PRO A 131 4.20 -2.18 41.18
C PRO A 131 2.74 -2.57 40.90
N ARG A 132 1.80 -1.89 41.57
CA ARG A 132 0.36 -2.02 41.30
C ARG A 132 0.02 -1.38 39.95
N VAL A 133 -1.13 -1.76 39.40
CA VAL A 133 -1.61 -1.30 38.10
C VAL A 133 -2.99 -0.67 38.25
N ALA A 134 -3.17 0.56 37.76
CA ALA A 134 -4.49 1.15 37.57
C ALA A 134 -5.06 0.73 36.21
N VAL A 135 -6.26 0.15 36.21
CA VAL A 135 -6.94 -0.39 35.02
C VAL A 135 -8.25 0.37 34.81
N GLY A 136 -8.34 1.08 33.69
CA GLY A 136 -9.50 1.86 33.30
C GLY A 136 -10.46 1.11 32.38
N LEU A 137 -11.74 1.06 32.76
CA LEU A 137 -12.77 0.24 32.12
C LEU A 137 -13.83 1.08 31.37
N ALA A 138 -14.46 0.47 30.36
CA ALA A 138 -15.39 1.13 29.43
C ALA A 138 -16.69 1.67 30.07
N HIS A 139 -17.12 1.15 31.22
CA HIS A 139 -18.23 1.71 32.00
C HIS A 139 -17.78 2.78 33.02
N ASN A 140 -16.66 3.47 32.76
CA ASN A 140 -16.14 4.57 33.56
C ASN A 140 -15.78 4.16 35.00
N MET A 141 -15.04 3.05 35.11
CA MET A 141 -14.54 2.48 36.37
C MET A 141 -13.02 2.36 36.34
N ILE A 142 -12.37 2.50 37.50
CA ILE A 142 -10.95 2.23 37.70
C ILE A 142 -10.80 1.07 38.70
N HIS A 143 -10.07 0.03 38.31
CA HIS A 143 -9.68 -1.06 39.19
C HIS A 143 -8.18 -0.97 39.48
N ILE A 144 -7.79 -1.20 40.73
CA ILE A 144 -6.38 -1.32 41.11
C ILE A 144 -6.04 -2.79 41.23
N TRP A 145 -5.19 -3.27 40.33
CA TRP A 145 -4.70 -4.64 40.29
C TRP A 145 -3.34 -4.74 40.96
N ASP A 146 -3.19 -5.75 41.81
CA ASP A 146 -1.91 -6.17 42.36
C ASP A 146 -1.42 -7.43 41.61
N PRO A 147 -0.33 -7.33 40.82
CA PRO A 147 0.21 -8.45 40.06
C PRO A 147 0.72 -9.61 40.91
N GLU A 148 1.18 -9.36 42.14
CA GLU A 148 1.76 -10.42 43.00
C GLU A 148 0.67 -11.31 43.57
N THR A 149 -0.42 -10.70 44.03
CA THR A 149 -1.57 -11.42 44.60
C THR A 149 -2.58 -11.86 43.55
N HIS A 150 -2.38 -11.47 42.28
CA HIS A 150 -3.32 -11.69 41.18
C HIS A 150 -4.75 -11.20 41.48
N SER A 151 -4.90 -10.14 42.29
CA SER A 151 -6.21 -9.71 42.80
C SER A 151 -6.47 -8.22 42.57
N ILE A 152 -7.76 -7.86 42.41
CA ILE A 152 -8.19 -6.46 42.41
C ILE A 152 -8.34 -6.00 43.86
N VAL A 153 -7.44 -5.12 44.30
CA VAL A 153 -7.38 -4.63 45.69
C VAL A 153 -8.34 -3.47 45.94
N GLN A 154 -8.63 -2.65 44.92
CA GLN A 154 -9.53 -1.50 45.04
C GLN A 154 -10.35 -1.31 43.76
N ARG A 155 -11.56 -0.77 43.91
CA ARG A 155 -12.49 -0.45 42.82
C ARG A 155 -13.08 0.93 43.02
N PHE A 156 -13.04 1.73 41.97
CA PHE A 156 -13.58 3.09 41.97
C PHE A 156 -14.51 3.25 40.78
N GLN A 157 -15.62 3.95 41.00
CA GLN A 157 -16.66 4.11 39.99
C GLN A 157 -17.06 5.57 39.90
N CYS A 158 -17.21 6.10 38.69
CA CYS A 158 -17.82 7.40 38.49
C CYS A 158 -19.35 7.34 38.75
N THR A 159 -19.95 8.44 39.21
CA THR A 159 -21.41 8.59 39.30
C THR A 159 -22.06 8.49 37.92
N GLU A 160 -21.38 8.99 36.88
CA GLU A 160 -21.84 8.93 35.50
C GLU A 160 -21.36 7.66 34.79
N ARG A 161 -22.21 6.62 34.80
CA ARG A 161 -22.01 5.35 34.09
C ARG A 161 -22.23 5.50 32.58
N SER A 162 -21.37 6.28 31.95
CA SER A 162 -21.36 6.43 30.49
C SER A 162 -20.59 5.29 29.84
N ILE A 163 -21.04 4.88 28.65
CA ILE A 163 -20.22 4.06 27.75
C ILE A 163 -19.09 4.95 27.23
N LEU A 164 -17.86 4.48 27.39
CA LEU A 164 -16.65 5.19 26.97
C LEU A 164 -16.04 4.52 25.73
N TYR A 165 -15.55 5.33 24.81
CA TYR A 165 -14.70 4.88 23.69
C TYR A 165 -13.24 5.29 23.87
N ALA A 166 -12.97 6.20 24.81
CA ALA A 166 -11.62 6.63 25.16
C ALA A 166 -11.50 6.84 26.66
N MET A 167 -10.35 6.49 27.21
CA MET A 167 -9.93 6.89 28.55
C MET A 167 -8.46 7.29 28.48
N GLY A 168 -8.09 8.32 29.24
CA GLY A 168 -6.70 8.72 29.44
C GLY A 168 -6.40 8.87 30.91
N LEU A 169 -5.49 8.05 31.43
CA LEU A 169 -5.02 8.10 32.81
C LEU A 169 -3.74 8.96 32.91
N PHE A 170 -3.72 9.85 33.90
CA PHE A 170 -2.56 10.64 34.27
C PHE A 170 -2.15 10.32 35.71
N GLY A 171 -0.85 10.36 36.03
CA GLY A 171 -0.31 10.02 37.35
C GLY A 171 0.39 8.66 37.40
N ARG A 172 1.25 8.48 38.41
CA ARG A 172 2.04 7.27 38.68
C ARG A 172 1.86 6.78 40.14
N SER A 173 0.93 7.37 40.89
CA SER A 173 0.46 6.93 42.22
C SER A 173 -1.05 7.05 42.31
N LEU A 174 -1.66 6.40 43.30
CA LEU A 174 -3.09 6.57 43.61
C LEU A 174 -3.45 8.04 43.90
N ASP A 175 -2.57 8.77 44.60
CA ASP A 175 -2.83 10.15 44.98
C ASP A 175 -2.78 11.13 43.80
N THR A 176 -1.92 10.85 42.82
CA THR A 176 -1.75 11.67 41.62
C THR A 176 -2.69 11.28 40.48
N LEU A 177 -3.44 10.17 40.61
CA LEU A 177 -4.21 9.63 39.49
C LEU A 177 -5.40 10.52 39.11
N VAL A 178 -5.42 10.99 37.87
CA VAL A 178 -6.52 11.74 37.25
C VAL A 178 -7.02 11.00 36.01
N VAL A 179 -8.34 10.92 35.88
CA VAL A 179 -9.03 10.23 34.80
C VAL A 179 -9.67 11.25 33.87
N ALA A 180 -9.35 11.16 32.57
CA ALA A 180 -10.14 11.75 31.49
C ALA A 180 -10.96 10.64 30.82
N ALA A 181 -12.28 10.74 30.87
CA ALA A 181 -13.21 9.77 30.30
C ALA A 181 -13.96 10.36 29.10
N GLY A 182 -13.69 9.84 27.91
CA GLY A 182 -14.31 10.24 26.64
C GLY A 182 -15.58 9.44 26.39
N THR A 183 -16.72 10.10 26.58
CA THR A 183 -18.04 9.48 26.43
C THR A 183 -18.46 9.38 24.96
N VAL A 184 -19.33 8.41 24.65
CA VAL A 184 -20.02 8.37 23.35
C VAL A 184 -20.95 9.57 23.11
N PHE A 185 -21.25 10.34 24.17
CA PHE A 185 -22.07 11.54 24.13
C PHE A 185 -21.26 12.83 23.96
N GLN A 186 -20.07 12.76 23.34
CA GLN A 186 -19.26 13.92 22.92
C GLN A 186 -18.67 14.74 24.10
N HIS A 187 -18.84 14.27 25.34
CA HIS A 187 -18.27 14.89 26.53
C HIS A 187 -16.98 14.19 26.98
N ILE A 188 -16.04 14.98 27.50
CA ILE A 188 -14.90 14.49 28.27
C ILE A 188 -15.17 14.81 29.75
N LEU A 189 -15.19 13.79 30.60
CA LEU A 189 -15.38 13.92 32.04
C LEU A 189 -14.01 13.82 32.73
N LEU A 190 -13.68 14.81 33.56
CA LEU A 190 -12.47 14.79 34.39
C LEU A 190 -12.82 14.48 35.84
N TRP A 191 -12.16 13.49 36.43
CA TRP A 191 -12.37 13.07 37.82
C TRP A 191 -11.13 12.39 38.41
N ALA A 192 -11.07 12.21 39.73
CA ALA A 192 -9.90 11.62 40.38
C ALA A 192 -10.25 10.81 41.65
N LEU A 193 -9.37 9.86 42.02
CA LEU A 193 -9.56 8.87 43.09
C LEU A 193 -9.33 9.44 44.50
N PRO A 194 -10.10 9.18 45.56
CA PRO A 194 -9.87 9.81 46.88
C PRO A 194 -8.45 9.59 47.49
N HIS A 195 -7.89 10.59 48.22
CA HIS A 195 -6.53 10.57 48.83
C HIS A 195 -6.32 9.52 49.92
N GLN A 196 -7.39 9.07 50.59
CA GLN A 196 -7.33 7.93 51.48
C GLN A 196 -8.58 7.08 51.25
N PRO A 197 -8.45 5.78 50.94
CA PRO A 197 -9.58 4.89 51.05
C PRO A 197 -9.94 4.87 52.54
N SER A 198 -11.09 5.43 52.91
CA SER A 198 -11.58 5.27 54.28
C SER A 198 -11.59 3.76 54.59
N THR A 199 -10.99 3.39 55.73
CA THR A 199 -11.22 2.06 56.30
C THR A 199 -12.72 1.90 56.49
N GLU A 200 -13.28 0.86 55.85
CA GLU A 200 -14.69 0.67 55.46
C GLU A 200 -14.99 1.15 54.03
N GLU A 201 -15.26 0.16 53.18
CA GLU A 201 -15.84 0.20 51.83
C GLU A 201 -16.59 1.50 51.46
N SER A 202 -15.86 2.58 51.17
CA SER A 202 -16.46 3.74 50.50
C SER A 202 -16.65 3.38 49.02
N THR A 203 -17.67 2.56 48.75
CA THR A 203 -18.19 2.23 47.42
C THR A 203 -18.99 3.38 46.80
N ALA A 204 -19.01 4.55 47.44
CA ALA A 204 -19.73 5.71 46.94
C ALA A 204 -19.16 6.15 45.57
N PRO A 205 -20.00 6.26 44.52
CA PRO A 205 -19.54 6.72 43.23
C PRO A 205 -18.99 8.16 43.27
N ILE A 206 -17.96 8.44 42.48
CA ILE A 206 -17.23 9.71 42.44
C ILE A 206 -17.80 10.61 41.34
N ALA A 207 -18.20 11.83 41.68
CA ALA A 207 -18.73 12.79 40.71
C ALA A 207 -17.61 13.40 39.85
N PRO A 208 -17.87 13.70 38.56
CA PRO A 208 -16.90 14.41 37.73
C PRO A 208 -16.69 15.85 38.22
N SER A 209 -15.43 16.25 38.30
CA SER A 209 -15.03 17.60 38.69
C SER A 209 -15.20 18.59 37.55
N GLN A 210 -14.98 18.16 36.31
CA GLN A 210 -15.15 19.00 35.11
C GLN A 210 -15.78 18.23 33.96
N ARG A 211 -16.46 18.97 33.08
CA ARG A 211 -17.07 18.47 31.85
C ARG A 211 -16.63 19.33 30.68
N LEU A 212 -15.92 18.74 29.73
CA LEU A 212 -15.47 19.40 28.51
C LEU A 212 -16.35 18.94 27.33
N HIS A 213 -16.70 19.86 26.44
CA HIS A 213 -17.56 19.57 25.30
C HIS A 213 -17.27 20.52 24.15
N GLN A 214 -16.93 19.96 22.98
CA GLN A 214 -16.78 20.72 21.74
C GLN A 214 -16.69 19.84 20.48
N HIS A 215 -16.21 18.60 20.63
CA HIS A 215 -16.32 17.59 19.58
C HIS A 215 -17.77 17.43 19.11
N GLY A 216 -17.95 17.15 17.82
CA GLY A 216 -19.27 16.91 17.20
C GLY A 216 -19.57 15.42 17.03
N GLY A 217 -18.72 14.56 17.58
CA GLY A 217 -18.74 13.12 17.39
C GLY A 217 -18.09 12.36 18.53
N VAL A 218 -17.97 11.05 18.39
CA VAL A 218 -17.43 10.17 19.44
C VAL A 218 -15.93 10.37 19.57
N ILE A 219 -15.45 10.41 20.81
CA ILE A 219 -14.02 10.60 21.13
C ILE A 219 -13.33 9.23 21.11
N PHE A 220 -12.29 9.07 20.29
CA PHE A 220 -11.56 7.80 20.15
C PHE A 220 -10.26 7.74 20.94
N ARG A 221 -9.65 8.89 21.28
CA ARG A 221 -8.42 8.92 22.07
C ARG A 221 -8.34 10.18 22.92
N LEU A 222 -7.76 10.00 24.11
CA LEU A 222 -7.43 11.04 25.07
C LEU A 222 -6.00 10.82 25.53
N VAL A 223 -5.15 11.85 25.41
CA VAL A 223 -3.75 11.78 25.86
C VAL A 223 -3.42 13.01 26.67
N TRP A 224 -2.83 12.81 27.84
CA TRP A 224 -2.34 13.88 28.70
C TRP A 224 -0.91 14.27 28.31
N ALA A 225 -0.61 15.57 28.33
CA ALA A 225 0.78 16.03 28.33
C ALA A 225 1.47 15.63 29.64
N SER A 226 2.78 15.40 29.60
CA SER A 226 3.56 14.93 30.76
C SER A 226 3.48 15.84 31.99
N HIS A 227 3.20 17.12 31.80
CA HIS A 227 3.05 18.12 32.88
C HIS A 227 1.61 18.27 33.40
N GLY A 228 0.61 17.59 32.82
CA GLY A 228 -0.79 17.62 33.30
C GLY A 228 -1.56 18.92 33.04
N ARG A 229 -0.98 19.91 32.35
CA ARG A 229 -1.67 21.19 32.01
C ARG A 229 -2.44 21.16 30.70
N GLU A 230 -2.23 20.11 29.91
CA GLU A 230 -2.76 19.98 28.56
C GLU A 230 -3.27 18.56 28.33
N LEU A 231 -4.36 18.48 27.59
CA LEU A 231 -5.04 17.24 27.20
C LEU A 231 -5.34 17.33 25.71
N ALA A 232 -4.98 16.31 24.95
CA ALA A 232 -5.32 16.20 23.53
C ALA A 232 -6.45 15.18 23.34
N SER A 233 -7.37 15.46 22.42
CA SER A 233 -8.47 14.58 22.05
C SER A 233 -8.68 14.51 20.55
N VAL A 234 -9.13 13.35 20.07
CA VAL A 234 -9.47 13.11 18.66
C VAL A 234 -10.76 12.31 18.53
N SER A 235 -11.46 12.49 17.40
CA SER A 235 -12.83 12.01 17.21
C SER A 235 -13.13 11.52 15.78
N ASP A 236 -14.22 10.78 15.62
CA ASP A 236 -14.80 10.43 14.32
C ASP A 236 -15.29 11.66 13.51
N ASP A 237 -15.47 12.80 14.17
CA ASP A 237 -15.77 14.11 13.54
C ASP A 237 -14.58 14.68 12.73
N ARG A 238 -13.47 13.93 12.67
CA ARG A 238 -12.23 14.21 11.91
C ARG A 238 -11.37 15.33 12.49
N SER A 239 -11.72 15.82 13.68
CA SER A 239 -10.99 16.92 14.32
C SER A 239 -9.97 16.45 15.35
N VAL A 240 -8.90 17.25 15.46
CA VAL A 240 -7.91 17.18 16.55
C VAL A 240 -8.13 18.38 17.45
N GLN A 241 -8.17 18.15 18.76
CA GLN A 241 -8.47 19.19 19.74
C GLN A 241 -7.46 19.19 20.88
N LEU A 242 -7.03 20.40 21.28
CA LEU A 242 -6.16 20.64 22.43
C LEU A 242 -6.91 21.42 23.51
N TRP A 243 -6.86 20.92 24.73
CA TRP A 243 -7.44 21.53 25.92
C TRP A 243 -6.33 21.97 26.87
N SER A 244 -6.50 23.11 27.53
CA SER A 244 -5.55 23.60 28.52
C SER A 244 -6.23 24.27 29.70
N ASN A 245 -5.69 24.07 30.91
CA ASN A 245 -6.13 24.76 32.12
C ASN A 245 -5.23 25.97 32.48
N ARG A 246 -4.49 26.53 31.50
CA ARG A 246 -3.69 27.74 31.71
C ARG A 246 -4.59 28.97 31.86
N GLN A 247 -4.37 29.75 32.92
CA GLN A 247 -5.06 31.02 33.14
C GLN A 247 -4.49 32.18 32.30
N ASP A 248 -3.23 32.08 31.87
CA ASP A 248 -2.55 33.11 31.07
C ASP A 248 -1.73 32.49 29.91
N LYS A 249 -1.92 33.02 28.69
CA LYS A 249 -1.29 32.48 27.47
C LYS A 249 0.21 32.79 27.38
N ASN A 250 0.70 33.77 28.15
CA ASN A 250 2.06 34.30 28.09
C ASN A 250 3.01 33.75 29.18
N VAL A 251 2.54 32.86 30.06
CA VAL A 251 3.37 32.26 31.11
C VAL A 251 4.20 31.13 30.50
N SER A 252 5.53 31.25 30.65
CA SER A 252 6.51 30.24 30.25
C SER A 252 6.17 28.87 30.84
N MET A 253 6.34 27.80 30.06
CA MET A 253 6.24 26.41 30.53
C MET A 253 7.34 26.12 31.55
N THR A 254 7.15 26.52 32.81
CA THR A 254 7.96 25.99 33.91
C THR A 254 7.58 24.52 34.08
N ALA A 255 8.59 23.66 34.00
CA ALA A 255 8.51 22.20 33.92
C ALA A 255 7.95 21.50 35.19
N GLN A 256 7.24 22.21 36.06
CA GLN A 256 6.59 21.60 37.21
C GLN A 256 5.31 20.88 36.77
N VAL A 257 5.33 19.56 36.93
CA VAL A 257 4.16 18.70 36.82
C VAL A 257 3.11 19.21 37.80
N LEU A 258 1.89 19.46 37.33
CA LEU A 258 0.82 19.86 38.23
C LEU A 258 0.50 18.74 39.20
N ASP A 259 0.33 19.11 40.48
CA ASP A 259 -0.37 18.21 41.38
C ASP A 259 -1.83 18.07 40.94
N ARG A 260 -2.44 16.99 41.40
CA ARG A 260 -3.81 16.65 41.05
C ARG A 260 -4.82 17.76 41.38
N GLN A 261 -4.66 18.44 42.51
CA GLN A 261 -5.62 19.43 42.96
C GLN A 261 -5.57 20.65 42.04
N ALA A 262 -4.37 21.11 41.69
CA ALA A 262 -4.15 22.15 40.70
C ALA A 262 -4.66 21.78 39.29
N MET A 263 -4.61 20.49 38.90
CA MET A 263 -5.22 20.03 37.63
C MET A 263 -6.73 20.22 37.62
N LEU A 264 -7.41 19.94 38.73
CA LEU A 264 -8.87 19.89 38.80
C LEU A 264 -9.51 21.21 39.25
N ASP A 265 -8.81 22.06 39.99
CA ASP A 265 -9.33 23.33 40.50
C ASP A 265 -9.46 24.40 39.39
N THR A 266 -8.62 24.31 38.34
CA THR A 266 -8.71 25.22 37.18
C THR A 266 -9.36 24.52 35.99
N SER A 267 -10.40 25.14 35.42
CA SER A 267 -11.14 24.57 34.29
C SER A 267 -10.27 24.44 33.03
N PHE A 268 -10.27 23.27 32.40
CA PHE A 268 -9.73 23.12 31.05
C PHE A 268 -10.62 23.84 30.03
N GLN A 269 -9.98 24.61 29.14
CA GLN A 269 -10.62 25.32 28.03
C GLN A 269 -10.01 24.85 26.71
N SER A 270 -10.80 24.87 25.65
CA SER A 270 -10.27 24.54 24.32
C SER A 270 -9.29 25.62 23.85
N VAL A 271 -8.09 25.20 23.46
CA VAL A 271 -7.07 26.04 22.84
C VAL A 271 -7.33 26.15 21.34
N PHE A 272 -7.47 25.01 20.66
CA PHE A 272 -7.82 24.95 19.25
C PHE A 272 -8.61 23.68 18.93
N ARG A 273 -9.33 23.71 17.80
CA ARG A 273 -9.89 22.54 17.13
C ARG A 273 -9.52 22.63 15.65
N GLY A 274 -8.80 21.65 15.14
CA GLY A 274 -8.23 21.65 13.79
C GLY A 274 -8.90 20.62 12.89
N TRP A 275 -9.12 20.98 11.62
CA TRP A 275 -9.66 20.10 10.58
C TRP A 275 -8.69 20.03 9.41
N SER A 276 -8.13 18.85 9.18
CA SER A 276 -7.22 18.59 8.04
C SER A 276 -7.29 17.13 7.59
N HIS A 277 -7.58 16.21 8.52
CA HIS A 277 -7.86 14.82 8.17
C HIS A 277 -9.17 14.69 7.37
N THR A 278 -9.19 13.75 6.43
CA THR A 278 -10.35 13.51 5.55
C THR A 278 -11.24 12.36 6.05
N ALA A 279 -10.78 11.63 7.07
CA ALA A 279 -11.50 10.53 7.71
C ALA A 279 -11.31 10.55 9.24
N ARG A 280 -11.79 9.51 9.94
CA ARG A 280 -11.77 9.41 11.41
C ARG A 280 -10.35 9.41 11.94
N VAL A 281 -10.13 10.06 13.09
CA VAL A 281 -8.79 10.16 13.70
C VAL A 281 -8.70 9.20 14.90
N TRP A 282 -7.72 8.30 14.88
CA TRP A 282 -7.61 7.16 15.81
C TRP A 282 -6.70 7.40 17.01
N ASP A 283 -5.65 8.20 16.83
CA ASP A 283 -4.64 8.43 17.88
C ASP A 283 -4.04 9.83 17.77
N VAL A 284 -3.50 10.30 18.90
CA VAL A 284 -2.81 11.59 19.01
C VAL A 284 -1.75 11.51 20.10
N GLN A 285 -0.59 12.15 19.90
CA GLN A 285 0.47 12.22 20.90
C GLN A 285 1.09 13.61 20.93
N PHE A 286 1.55 14.02 22.12
CA PHE A 286 2.33 15.25 22.30
C PHE A 286 3.77 15.06 21.86
N THR A 287 4.32 16.07 21.19
CA THR A 287 5.74 16.18 20.85
C THR A 287 6.35 17.43 21.48
N SER A 288 7.50 17.90 20.98
CA SER A 288 8.18 19.09 21.50
C SER A 288 7.33 20.36 21.42
N HIS A 289 7.44 21.24 22.42
CA HIS A 289 6.89 22.60 22.42
C HIS A 289 5.36 22.71 22.22
N GLY A 290 4.58 21.71 22.67
CA GLY A 290 3.11 21.74 22.58
C GLY A 290 2.56 21.38 21.20
N GLN A 291 3.39 20.85 20.31
CA GLN A 291 2.96 20.25 19.04
C GLN A 291 2.30 18.89 19.28
N LEU A 292 1.44 18.50 18.33
CA LEU A 292 0.76 17.19 18.34
C LEU A 292 1.05 16.43 17.05
N VAL A 293 1.11 15.10 17.14
CA VAL A 293 1.03 14.21 15.97
C VAL A 293 -0.22 13.37 16.08
N SER A 294 -1.04 13.36 15.03
CA SER A 294 -2.26 12.54 14.95
C SER A 294 -2.16 11.47 13.87
N ALA A 295 -2.88 10.37 14.06
CA ALA A 295 -2.97 9.23 13.14
C ALA A 295 -4.43 8.96 12.74
N SER A 296 -4.69 8.70 11.46
CA SER A 296 -6.06 8.71 10.89
C SER A 296 -6.37 7.51 10.01
N GLU A 297 -7.66 7.26 9.81
CA GLU A 297 -8.21 6.34 8.82
C GLU A 297 -7.85 6.73 7.38
N ASP A 298 -7.54 7.99 7.12
CA ASP A 298 -7.15 8.49 5.79
C ASP A 298 -5.74 8.06 5.32
N ALA A 299 -5.13 7.10 6.01
CA ALA A 299 -3.79 6.58 5.79
C ALA A 299 -2.64 7.56 6.02
N THR A 300 -2.91 8.71 6.65
CA THR A 300 -1.90 9.72 6.97
C THR A 300 -1.74 9.93 8.47
N CYS A 301 -0.54 10.39 8.84
CA CYS A 301 -0.36 11.12 10.10
C CYS A 301 -0.18 12.60 9.80
N LYS A 302 -0.54 13.46 10.76
CA LYS A 302 -0.37 14.92 10.62
C LYS A 302 0.32 15.49 11.84
N LEU A 303 1.23 16.43 11.61
CA LEU A 303 1.91 17.21 12.64
C LEU A 303 1.22 18.56 12.79
N TRP A 304 0.89 18.96 14.01
CA TRP A 304 0.11 20.16 14.32
C TRP A 304 0.93 21.15 15.15
N SER A 305 0.76 22.44 14.85
CA SER A 305 1.25 23.53 15.69
C SER A 305 0.45 23.60 17.00
N ALA A 306 1.00 24.27 18.01
CA ALA A 306 0.28 24.55 19.25
C ALA A 306 -0.97 25.45 19.03
N GLN A 307 -1.07 26.09 17.86
CA GLN A 307 -2.18 26.94 17.44
C GLN A 307 -3.22 26.19 16.58
N GLY A 308 -2.94 24.94 16.19
CA GLY A 308 -3.85 24.10 15.42
C GLY A 308 -3.62 24.10 13.90
N ASP A 309 -2.52 24.65 13.42
CA ASP A 309 -2.13 24.58 12.01
C ASP A 309 -1.51 23.23 11.68
N CYS A 310 -1.87 22.65 10.52
CA CYS A 310 -1.21 21.44 10.03
C CYS A 310 0.16 21.80 9.45
N LEU A 311 1.23 21.49 10.18
CA LEU A 311 2.62 21.79 9.82
C LEU A 311 3.20 20.80 8.80
N ALA A 312 2.79 19.53 8.84
CA ALA A 312 3.23 18.51 7.90
C ALA A 312 2.22 17.36 7.79
N THR A 313 2.18 16.69 6.64
CA THR A 313 1.42 15.44 6.43
C THR A 313 2.38 14.31 6.09
N LEU A 314 2.32 13.22 6.85
CA LEU A 314 3.21 12.08 6.78
C LEU A 314 2.53 10.99 5.93
N HIS A 315 2.94 10.90 4.66
CA HIS A 315 2.43 9.92 3.69
C HIS A 315 3.33 8.68 3.67
N GLY A 316 2.86 7.57 4.23
CA GLY A 316 3.65 6.33 4.30
C GLY A 316 2.85 5.04 4.23
N HIS A 317 1.68 4.98 4.87
CA HIS A 317 0.86 3.76 4.97
C HIS A 317 0.00 3.55 3.71
N LEU A 318 -0.28 2.29 3.35
CA LEU A 318 -0.81 1.89 2.04
C LEU A 318 -2.34 2.01 1.90
N ASP A 319 -2.85 3.24 1.82
CA ASP A 319 -4.29 3.54 1.66
C ASP A 319 -5.18 2.79 2.70
N THR A 320 -4.67 2.61 3.91
CA THR A 320 -5.35 1.98 5.04
C THR A 320 -5.09 2.75 6.33
N ASN A 321 -5.91 2.53 7.34
CA ASN A 321 -5.90 3.32 8.55
C ASN A 321 -4.57 3.23 9.31
N VAL A 322 -4.14 4.33 9.92
CA VAL A 322 -3.03 4.34 10.88
C VAL A 322 -3.61 4.28 12.28
N TRP A 323 -3.33 3.20 13.00
CA TRP A 323 -3.94 2.96 14.32
C TRP A 323 -3.22 3.70 15.44
N ARG A 324 -1.90 3.81 15.37
CA ARG A 324 -1.07 4.26 16.49
C ARG A 324 0.08 5.14 16.06
N VAL A 325 0.40 6.09 16.92
CA VAL A 325 1.64 6.86 16.88
C VAL A 325 2.31 6.79 18.26
N ALA A 326 3.63 6.59 18.27
CA ALA A 326 4.46 6.65 19.47
C ALA A 326 5.55 7.70 19.26
N VAL A 327 5.84 8.48 20.30
CA VAL A 327 6.88 9.52 20.28
C VAL A 327 8.08 9.02 21.07
N HIS A 328 9.28 9.18 20.52
CA HIS A 328 10.49 8.77 21.20
C HIS A 328 10.71 9.63 22.46
N PRO A 329 11.00 9.04 23.63
CA PRO A 329 10.95 9.74 24.92
C PRO A 329 12.04 10.80 25.12
N ARG A 330 13.23 10.61 24.53
CA ARG A 330 14.36 11.57 24.64
C ARG A 330 14.47 12.51 23.43
N ASN A 331 14.39 11.96 22.22
CA ASN A 331 14.33 12.73 20.98
C ASN A 331 12.89 12.91 20.50
N LEU A 332 12.20 13.95 20.99
CA LEU A 332 10.78 14.22 20.70
C LEU A 332 10.47 14.54 19.22
N ARG A 333 11.49 14.60 18.36
CA ARG A 333 11.35 14.75 16.90
C ARG A 333 11.17 13.42 16.19
N VAL A 334 11.47 12.30 16.84
CA VAL A 334 11.36 10.97 16.26
C VAL A 334 10.03 10.33 16.67
N VAL A 335 9.25 9.90 15.68
CA VAL A 335 7.98 9.21 15.92
C VAL A 335 7.89 7.90 15.15
N ALA A 336 7.25 6.89 15.74
CA ALA A 336 6.90 5.63 15.11
C ALA A 336 5.40 5.59 14.82
N THR A 337 4.99 5.08 13.66
CA THR A 337 3.58 4.92 13.30
C THR A 337 3.27 3.49 12.87
N GLY A 338 2.11 2.98 13.28
CA GLY A 338 1.66 1.59 13.06
C GLY A 338 0.34 1.54 12.30
N GLY A 339 0.33 0.81 11.18
CA GLY A 339 -0.77 0.79 10.21
C GLY A 339 -1.63 -0.49 10.24
N GLY A 340 -2.80 -0.39 9.63
CA GLY A 340 -3.68 -1.52 9.31
C GLY A 340 -3.10 -2.46 8.24
N ASP A 341 -2.13 -1.99 7.46
CA ASP A 341 -1.34 -2.76 6.49
C ASP A 341 -0.26 -3.61 7.18
N GLY A 342 -0.14 -3.53 8.51
CA GLY A 342 0.90 -4.20 9.28
C GLY A 342 2.24 -3.47 9.26
N ALA A 343 2.32 -2.29 8.63
CA ALA A 343 3.58 -1.57 8.53
C ALA A 343 3.93 -0.78 9.80
N ILE A 344 5.22 -0.70 10.10
CA ILE A 344 5.80 0.20 11.11
C ILE A 344 6.75 1.15 10.40
N LYS A 345 6.54 2.46 10.58
CA LYS A 345 7.35 3.51 9.94
C LYS A 345 7.90 4.48 10.98
N ILE A 346 9.15 4.91 10.80
CA ILE A 346 9.79 5.92 11.65
C ILE A 346 9.89 7.24 10.90
N TRP A 347 9.70 8.34 11.61
CA TRP A 347 9.69 9.68 11.05
C TRP A 347 10.53 10.61 11.90
N ASP A 348 11.36 11.42 11.23
CA ASP A 348 11.93 12.64 11.80
C ASP A 348 11.03 13.82 11.43
N LEU A 349 10.39 14.43 12.42
CA LEU A 349 9.42 15.50 12.26
C LEU A 349 10.05 16.81 11.76
N ASP A 350 11.30 17.11 12.12
CA ASP A 350 11.99 18.29 11.61
C ASP A 350 12.33 18.13 10.14
N GLU A 351 12.67 16.90 9.72
CA GLU A 351 12.82 16.59 8.31
C GLU A 351 11.48 16.76 7.58
N GLN A 352 10.37 16.27 8.14
CA GLN A 352 9.05 16.44 7.53
C GLN A 352 8.64 17.93 7.43
N GLN A 353 8.99 18.77 8.41
CA GLN A 353 8.74 20.20 8.38
C GLN A 353 9.67 20.93 7.38
N ARG A 354 10.95 20.58 7.31
CA ARG A 354 11.90 21.18 6.34
C ARG A 354 11.59 20.80 4.90
N ASN A 355 11.01 19.61 4.71
CA ASN A 355 10.59 19.07 3.42
C ASN A 355 9.27 19.67 2.91
N GLN A 356 8.82 20.80 3.49
CA GLN A 356 7.63 21.51 3.04
C GLN A 356 7.76 21.93 1.58
N SER A 357 6.66 21.73 0.86
CA SER A 357 6.54 22.22 -0.50
C SER A 357 6.32 23.73 -0.52
N ILE A 358 7.09 24.42 -1.36
CA ILE A 358 6.84 25.80 -1.73
C ILE A 358 5.97 25.77 -2.97
N ASP A 359 4.70 26.14 -2.83
CA ASP A 359 3.81 26.39 -3.95
C ASP A 359 3.87 27.87 -4.32
N SER A 360 4.33 28.15 -5.53
CA SER A 360 4.42 29.49 -6.10
C SER A 360 3.57 29.60 -7.36
N VAL A 361 3.07 30.82 -7.62
CA VAL A 361 2.33 31.12 -8.86
C VAL A 361 3.17 32.09 -9.69
N LEU A 362 3.71 31.59 -10.79
CA LEU A 362 4.40 32.40 -11.78
C LEU A 362 3.36 33.02 -12.72
N THR A 363 3.17 34.32 -12.59
CA THR A 363 2.35 35.08 -13.54
C THR A 363 3.15 35.26 -14.82
N LEU A 364 2.67 34.68 -15.93
CA LEU A 364 3.32 34.89 -17.22
C LEU A 364 3.26 36.40 -17.58
N PRO A 365 4.30 36.97 -18.20
CA PRO A 365 4.29 38.37 -18.61
C PRO A 365 3.02 38.68 -19.41
N THR A 366 2.29 39.72 -19.01
CA THR A 366 1.17 40.22 -19.81
C THR A 366 1.75 40.97 -21.01
N ILE A 367 1.67 40.39 -22.19
CA ILE A 367 2.24 40.99 -23.39
C ILE A 367 1.21 41.97 -23.95
N GLN A 368 1.51 43.27 -23.91
CA GLN A 368 0.77 44.27 -24.69
C GLN A 368 1.33 44.24 -26.10
N GLU A 369 0.47 44.01 -27.10
CA GLU A 369 0.83 44.31 -28.48
C GLU A 369 1.01 45.82 -28.58
N ASN A 370 2.26 46.28 -28.70
CA ASN A 370 2.52 47.61 -29.23
C ASN A 370 2.22 47.53 -30.72
N ASP A 371 1.06 48.05 -31.13
CA ASP A 371 0.79 48.38 -32.52
C ASP A 371 1.79 49.47 -32.94
N ASP A 372 2.97 49.08 -33.41
CA ASP A 372 3.93 49.94 -34.12
C ASP A 372 3.44 50.27 -35.55
N ASN A 373 2.15 50.55 -35.69
CA ASN A 373 1.58 51.21 -36.85
C ASN A 373 0.78 52.42 -36.36
N GLY A 374 1.43 53.58 -36.41
CA GLY A 374 0.82 54.87 -36.14
C GLY A 374 -0.38 55.13 -37.05
N THR A 375 -1.56 54.74 -36.59
CA THR A 375 -2.84 55.28 -37.00
C THR A 375 -3.78 55.23 -35.81
N SER A 376 -4.04 56.41 -35.25
CA SER A 376 -5.01 56.65 -34.19
C SER A 376 -6.42 56.23 -34.64
N GLY A 377 -6.91 55.11 -34.13
CA GLY A 377 -8.29 54.69 -34.27
C GLY A 377 -8.70 53.87 -33.06
N GLY A 378 -9.43 54.49 -32.13
CA GLY A 378 -9.88 53.86 -30.90
C GLY A 378 -10.78 52.64 -31.20
N SER A 379 -10.27 51.46 -30.87
CA SER A 379 -11.10 50.31 -30.54
C SER A 379 -10.49 49.67 -29.30
N ASN A 380 -11.33 49.36 -28.30
CA ASN A 380 -10.93 48.58 -27.13
C ASN A 380 -10.50 47.19 -27.62
N GLY A 381 -9.20 47.04 -27.93
CA GLY A 381 -8.60 45.76 -28.25
C GLY A 381 -8.84 44.80 -27.09
N ALA A 382 -9.54 43.70 -27.36
CA ALA A 382 -9.71 42.63 -26.40
C ALA A 382 -8.31 42.11 -26.03
N LYS A 383 -7.89 42.27 -24.76
CA LYS A 383 -6.65 41.66 -24.25
C LYS A 383 -6.76 40.14 -24.37
N THR A 384 -6.26 39.55 -25.45
CA THR A 384 -6.15 38.10 -25.60
C THR A 384 -4.94 37.62 -24.82
N THR A 385 -5.18 37.04 -23.64
CA THR A 385 -4.15 36.39 -22.83
C THR A 385 -3.62 35.16 -23.54
N ALA A 386 -2.31 35.10 -23.79
CA ALA A 386 -1.64 33.94 -24.38
C ALA A 386 -1.90 32.66 -23.56
N THR A 387 -2.07 31.53 -24.23
CA THR A 387 -2.26 30.23 -23.58
C THR A 387 -1.00 29.37 -23.64
N LEU A 388 -0.71 28.69 -22.53
CA LEU A 388 0.44 27.80 -22.41
C LEU A 388 0.25 26.54 -23.26
N ARG A 389 1.25 26.18 -24.07
CA ARG A 389 1.22 24.97 -24.92
C ARG A 389 2.06 23.82 -24.39
N ASN A 390 3.27 24.11 -23.93
CA ASN A 390 4.19 23.11 -23.42
C ASN A 390 5.07 23.75 -22.34
N LEU A 391 5.57 22.92 -21.44
CA LEU A 391 6.34 23.30 -20.28
C LEU A 391 7.44 22.27 -20.05
N VAL A 392 8.62 22.72 -19.63
CA VAL A 392 9.73 21.88 -19.19
C VAL A 392 10.25 22.45 -17.87
N THR A 393 10.44 21.59 -16.87
CA THR A 393 11.05 21.97 -15.60
C THR A 393 12.44 21.36 -15.49
N LEU A 394 13.36 22.10 -14.87
CA LEU A 394 14.69 21.67 -14.44
C LEU A 394 14.86 22.03 -12.94
N SER A 395 16.03 21.73 -12.37
CA SER A 395 16.33 21.94 -10.95
C SER A 395 16.09 23.35 -10.42
N SER A 396 16.33 24.38 -11.24
CA SER A 396 16.16 25.79 -10.85
C SER A 396 15.47 26.64 -11.91
N ARG A 397 14.93 26.05 -12.98
CA ARG A 397 14.29 26.80 -14.07
C ARG A 397 13.03 26.14 -14.59
N VAL A 398 12.09 26.98 -15.02
CA VAL A 398 10.91 26.55 -15.76
C VAL A 398 10.93 27.20 -17.13
N TYR A 399 10.80 26.41 -18.18
CA TYR A 399 10.73 26.83 -19.57
C TYR A 399 9.32 26.62 -20.10
N TRP A 400 8.87 27.50 -20.99
CA TRP A 400 7.55 27.39 -21.58
C TRP A 400 7.49 27.89 -23.02
N ILE A 401 6.47 27.42 -23.72
CA ILE A 401 6.03 27.98 -25.01
C ILE A 401 4.53 28.29 -25.00
N THR A 402 4.13 29.30 -25.76
CA THR A 402 2.72 29.76 -25.86
C THR A 402 2.15 29.57 -27.26
N ASP A 403 0.82 29.68 -27.39
CA ASP A 403 0.09 29.69 -28.65
C ASP A 403 0.36 30.93 -29.53
N GLN A 404 0.89 32.01 -28.95
CA GLN A 404 1.33 33.22 -29.64
C GLN A 404 2.83 33.20 -30.00
N SER A 405 3.46 32.02 -29.97
CA SER A 405 4.85 31.80 -30.42
C SER A 405 5.94 32.44 -29.55
N HIS A 406 5.62 32.69 -28.30
CA HIS A 406 6.62 33.09 -27.31
C HIS A 406 7.30 31.86 -26.70
N VAL A 407 8.62 31.97 -26.52
CA VAL A 407 9.47 31.02 -25.78
C VAL A 407 10.09 31.78 -24.62
N GLY A 408 9.98 31.25 -23.41
CA GLY A 408 10.56 31.89 -22.24
C GLY A 408 11.02 30.93 -21.16
N PHE A 409 11.79 31.46 -20.23
CA PHE A 409 12.17 30.76 -19.01
C PHE A 409 12.12 31.69 -17.80
N HIS A 410 11.98 31.10 -16.61
CA HIS A 410 12.00 31.77 -15.32
C HIS A 410 12.97 31.07 -14.40
N ASP A 411 13.82 31.85 -13.73
CA ASP A 411 14.76 31.35 -12.73
C ASP A 411 14.10 31.32 -11.34
N LEU A 412 14.03 30.13 -10.78
CA LEU A 412 13.36 29.84 -9.51
C LEU A 412 14.18 30.27 -8.29
N ALA A 413 15.47 30.59 -8.44
CA ALA A 413 16.31 31.03 -7.32
C ALA A 413 16.05 32.49 -6.90
N SER A 414 15.43 33.29 -7.77
CA SER A 414 15.15 34.70 -7.52
C SER A 414 13.66 34.94 -7.23
N ASN A 415 13.32 35.41 -6.04
CA ASN A 415 11.93 35.71 -5.62
C ASN A 415 11.28 36.90 -6.35
N SER A 416 11.82 37.39 -7.48
CA SER A 416 11.26 38.51 -8.24
C SER A 416 10.53 38.04 -9.50
N SER A 417 9.26 38.41 -9.64
CA SER A 417 8.43 38.17 -10.84
C SER A 417 8.93 38.84 -12.12
N THR A 418 10.04 39.57 -12.06
CA THR A 418 10.66 40.35 -13.15
C THR A 418 11.75 39.60 -13.91
N ASN A 419 12.11 38.37 -13.52
CA ASN A 419 13.23 37.62 -14.09
C ASN A 419 12.83 36.60 -15.18
N SER A 420 11.66 36.76 -15.81
CA SER A 420 11.29 35.96 -16.97
C SER A 420 11.95 36.51 -18.24
N VAL A 421 12.76 35.71 -18.91
CA VAL A 421 13.28 36.04 -20.24
C VAL A 421 12.32 35.47 -21.28
N LEU A 422 11.97 36.27 -22.28
CA LEU A 422 11.06 35.89 -23.36
C LEU A 422 11.63 36.31 -24.71
N THR A 423 11.48 35.46 -25.72
CA THR A 423 11.66 35.82 -27.13
C THR A 423 10.48 35.31 -27.95
N ARG A 424 10.22 35.95 -29.09
CA ARG A 424 9.17 35.51 -30.03
C ARG A 424 9.81 34.84 -31.23
N LEU A 425 9.31 33.68 -31.60
CA LEU A 425 9.73 32.94 -32.79
C LEU A 425 8.67 33.02 -33.89
N ASP A 426 9.13 32.87 -35.13
CA ASP A 426 8.25 32.80 -36.29
C ASP A 426 7.63 31.41 -36.43
N GLY A 427 6.30 31.37 -36.52
CA GLY A 427 5.54 30.14 -36.73
C GLY A 427 4.87 29.61 -35.47
N ASN A 428 4.02 28.61 -35.64
CA ASN A 428 3.12 28.11 -34.60
C ASN A 428 3.80 27.00 -33.79
N LEU A 429 4.25 27.29 -32.56
CA LEU A 429 5.09 26.38 -31.76
C LEU A 429 4.31 25.13 -31.27
N SER A 430 4.95 23.96 -31.29
CA SER A 430 4.31 22.66 -31.02
C SER A 430 4.87 21.93 -29.79
N CYS A 431 6.18 21.94 -29.59
CA CYS A 431 6.89 21.19 -28.53
C CYS A 431 8.23 21.85 -28.18
N LEU A 432 8.76 21.48 -27.01
CA LEU A 432 9.92 22.09 -26.37
C LEU A 432 10.71 20.99 -25.64
N ALA A 433 12.03 21.06 -25.68
CA ALA A 433 12.95 20.36 -24.77
C ALA A 433 14.03 21.35 -24.32
N ALA A 434 14.55 21.22 -23.09
CA ALA A 434 15.56 22.14 -22.58
C ALA A 434 16.54 21.45 -21.63
N THR A 435 17.80 21.89 -21.70
CA THR A 435 18.83 21.76 -20.66
C THR A 435 19.08 23.14 -20.05
N MET A 436 20.02 23.26 -19.10
CA MET A 436 20.34 24.56 -18.51
C MET A 436 20.88 25.56 -19.55
N ASP A 437 21.56 25.06 -20.59
CA ASP A 437 22.30 25.87 -21.56
C ASP A 437 21.70 25.86 -22.98
N LEU A 438 20.79 24.93 -23.28
CA LEU A 438 20.23 24.74 -24.62
C LEU A 438 18.72 24.51 -24.57
N ILE A 439 17.99 25.17 -25.46
CA ILE A 439 16.55 25.03 -25.63
C ILE A 439 16.26 24.64 -27.07
N ALA A 440 15.57 23.52 -27.29
CA ALA A 440 15.13 23.08 -28.60
C ALA A 440 13.60 23.26 -28.73
N VAL A 441 13.17 23.94 -29.78
CA VAL A 441 11.76 24.26 -30.03
C VAL A 441 11.35 23.79 -31.42
N GLY A 442 10.22 23.08 -31.48
CA GLY A 442 9.61 22.63 -32.72
C GLY A 442 8.33 23.39 -33.04
N ASP A 443 7.98 23.48 -34.33
CA ASP A 443 6.73 24.10 -34.79
C ASP A 443 5.80 23.13 -35.55
N VAL A 444 4.59 23.60 -35.86
CA VAL A 444 3.56 22.84 -36.60
C VAL A 444 3.90 22.66 -38.08
N ARG A 445 4.83 23.44 -38.63
CA ARG A 445 5.31 23.34 -40.01
C ARG A 445 6.48 22.37 -40.18
N GLY A 446 7.08 21.92 -39.08
CA GLY A 446 8.20 20.98 -39.09
C GLY A 446 9.56 21.65 -38.90
N ASN A 447 9.62 22.91 -38.47
CA ASN A 447 10.87 23.62 -38.24
C ASN A 447 11.40 23.32 -36.83
N LEU A 448 12.72 23.14 -36.72
CA LEU A 448 13.45 22.99 -35.48
C LEU A 448 14.33 24.23 -35.24
N THR A 449 14.25 24.82 -34.06
CA THR A 449 15.05 25.99 -33.67
C THR A 449 15.73 25.72 -32.32
N LEU A 450 17.04 25.94 -32.26
CA LEU A 450 17.81 25.92 -31.03
C LEU A 450 18.07 27.33 -30.53
N LEU A 451 17.84 27.54 -29.24
CA LEU A 451 18.13 28.78 -28.51
C LEU A 451 19.11 28.48 -27.38
N SER A 452 19.96 29.43 -27.05
CA SER A 452 20.78 29.41 -25.84
C SER A 452 20.56 30.70 -25.05
N PRO A 453 20.54 30.66 -23.70
CA PRO A 453 20.59 31.87 -22.89
C PRO A 453 21.84 32.69 -23.21
N SER A 454 21.70 34.01 -23.31
CA SER A 454 22.87 34.89 -23.47
C SER A 454 23.84 34.75 -22.29
N ASN A 455 25.11 35.15 -22.46
CA ASN A 455 26.08 35.16 -21.35
C ASN A 455 25.59 35.96 -20.12
N SER A 456 24.79 37.01 -20.36
CA SER A 456 24.13 37.81 -19.33
C SER A 456 22.86 37.18 -18.75
N GLN A 457 22.40 36.07 -19.33
CA GLN A 457 21.12 35.38 -19.05
C GLN A 457 19.89 36.29 -19.11
N THR A 458 19.97 37.39 -19.85
CA THR A 458 18.88 38.37 -20.01
C THR A 458 18.11 38.20 -21.31
N ALA A 459 18.60 37.39 -22.25
CA ALA A 459 17.97 37.16 -23.55
C ALA A 459 18.12 35.69 -23.98
N LEU A 460 17.22 35.24 -24.85
CA LEU A 460 17.33 33.97 -25.57
C LEU A 460 17.78 34.26 -27.00
N VAL A 461 18.92 33.68 -27.40
CA VAL A 461 19.52 33.90 -28.71
C VAL A 461 19.43 32.63 -29.55
N PRO A 462 18.94 32.69 -30.80
CA PRO A 462 18.98 31.54 -31.71
C PRO A 462 20.43 31.16 -32.05
N VAL A 463 20.76 29.87 -31.86
CA VAL A 463 22.11 29.33 -32.12
C VAL A 463 22.16 28.40 -33.33
N ALA A 464 21.04 27.78 -33.70
CA ALA A 464 20.89 26.96 -34.89
C ALA A 464 19.41 26.82 -35.29
N SER A 465 19.13 26.57 -36.57
CA SER A 465 17.77 26.22 -37.01
C SER A 465 17.79 25.34 -38.25
N VAL A 466 16.79 24.47 -38.37
CA VAL A 466 16.55 23.63 -39.55
C VAL A 466 15.11 23.85 -40.00
N GLN A 467 14.95 24.35 -41.22
CA GLN A 467 13.63 24.51 -41.84
C GLN A 467 13.17 23.17 -42.41
N ALA A 468 11.88 22.84 -42.23
CA ALA A 468 11.28 21.59 -42.69
C ALA A 468 12.05 20.32 -42.26
N ALA A 469 12.54 20.29 -41.02
CA ALA A 469 13.15 19.10 -40.40
C ALA A 469 12.21 17.88 -40.43
N HIS A 470 10.90 18.12 -40.37
CA HIS A 470 9.86 17.11 -40.59
C HIS A 470 8.85 17.55 -41.65
N ALA A 471 8.23 16.59 -42.33
CA ALA A 471 7.07 16.84 -43.19
C ALA A 471 5.80 17.02 -42.34
N GLY A 472 5.65 18.22 -41.75
CA GLY A 472 4.53 18.59 -40.88
C GLY A 472 4.94 18.72 -39.41
N ARG A 473 3.96 18.71 -38.51
CA ARG A 473 4.16 19.06 -37.09
C ARG A 473 5.20 18.17 -36.41
N ILE A 474 6.17 18.81 -35.73
CA ILE A 474 7.04 18.12 -34.77
C ILE A 474 6.21 17.78 -33.52
N MET A 475 6.21 16.50 -33.13
CA MET A 475 5.43 15.93 -32.03
C MET A 475 6.17 15.98 -30.70
N ALA A 476 7.46 15.65 -30.70
CA ALA A 476 8.28 15.59 -29.50
C ALA A 476 9.76 15.81 -29.84
N ILE A 477 10.50 16.31 -28.84
CA ILE A 477 11.93 16.60 -28.90
C ILE A 477 12.56 16.06 -27.63
N TRP A 478 13.75 15.47 -27.74
CA TRP A 478 14.59 15.07 -26.60
C TRP A 478 16.02 15.57 -26.80
N ILE A 479 16.66 16.00 -25.72
CA ILE A 479 18.06 16.40 -25.72
C ILE A 479 18.84 15.39 -24.89
N VAL A 480 19.91 14.84 -25.45
CA VAL A 480 20.80 13.87 -24.81
C VAL A 480 22.22 14.42 -24.86
N GLU A 481 22.83 14.61 -23.68
CA GLU A 481 24.24 14.99 -23.57
C GLU A 481 25.10 13.73 -23.70
N GLU A 482 26.02 13.70 -24.68
CA GLU A 482 26.87 12.54 -24.91
C GLU A 482 27.98 12.46 -23.86
N THR A 483 28.23 11.27 -23.32
CA THR A 483 29.23 11.05 -22.25
C THR A 483 30.67 10.99 -22.76
N GLN A 484 30.91 10.79 -24.06
CA GLN A 484 32.26 10.67 -24.63
C GLN A 484 32.72 12.01 -25.23
N ALA A 485 33.67 12.67 -24.57
CA ALA A 485 34.55 13.62 -25.23
C ALA A 485 35.64 12.83 -25.94
N GLN A 486 35.79 12.99 -27.26
CA GLN A 486 36.92 12.39 -28.00
C GLN A 486 38.22 13.18 -27.80
N ASP A 487 38.17 14.38 -27.20
CA ASP A 487 39.32 15.24 -26.89
C ASP A 487 39.04 16.09 -25.64
N ASP A 488 40.03 16.24 -24.74
CA ASP A 488 39.94 16.98 -23.46
C ASP A 488 39.69 18.51 -23.61
N ASN A 489 39.67 19.06 -24.84
CA ASN A 489 39.56 20.49 -25.12
C ASN A 489 38.32 20.91 -25.95
N LEU A 490 37.39 19.99 -26.27
CA LEU A 490 36.17 20.29 -27.02
C LEU A 490 34.91 20.16 -26.15
N SER A 491 33.95 21.07 -26.35
CA SER A 491 32.62 20.97 -25.73
C SER A 491 31.95 19.65 -26.14
N LYS A 492 31.27 18.99 -25.20
CA LYS A 492 30.64 17.69 -25.47
C LYS A 492 29.54 17.84 -26.53
N PRO A 493 29.49 16.98 -27.56
CA PRO A 493 28.43 17.04 -28.55
C PRO A 493 27.07 16.72 -27.90
N VAL A 494 26.03 17.41 -28.34
CA VAL A 494 24.67 17.21 -27.88
C VAL A 494 23.85 16.56 -28.99
N SER A 495 23.21 15.43 -28.67
CA SER A 495 22.31 14.74 -29.59
C SER A 495 20.87 15.19 -29.34
N ILE A 496 20.19 15.63 -30.39
CA ILE A 496 18.80 16.10 -30.36
C ILE A 496 17.97 15.13 -31.18
N PHE A 497 16.97 14.52 -30.55
CA PHE A 497 16.06 13.61 -31.21
C PHE A 497 14.74 14.33 -31.51
N THR A 498 14.24 14.23 -32.74
CA THR A 498 12.95 14.80 -33.13
C THR A 498 12.08 13.77 -33.82
N THR A 499 10.77 13.85 -33.61
CA THR A 499 9.79 13.02 -34.29
C THR A 499 8.60 13.84 -34.74
N GLY A 500 7.99 13.47 -35.86
CA GLY A 500 6.91 14.21 -36.48
C GLY A 500 5.80 13.32 -37.03
N MET A 501 4.87 13.96 -37.75
CA MET A 501 3.75 13.30 -38.44
C MET A 501 4.18 12.44 -39.64
N ASP A 502 5.46 12.48 -40.00
CA ASP A 502 6.10 11.65 -41.02
C ASP A 502 6.55 10.27 -40.49
N PHE A 503 6.22 9.96 -39.23
CA PHE A 503 6.49 8.66 -38.58
C PHE A 503 7.97 8.27 -38.60
N THR A 504 8.84 9.28 -38.58
CA THR A 504 10.29 9.11 -38.57
C THR A 504 10.86 9.75 -37.31
N LEU A 505 11.88 9.11 -36.74
CA LEU A 505 12.69 9.64 -35.65
C LEU A 505 14.02 10.07 -36.25
N TYR A 506 14.34 11.36 -36.16
CA TYR A 506 15.62 11.90 -36.58
C TYR A 506 16.52 12.13 -35.38
N GLU A 507 17.81 11.94 -35.58
CA GLU A 507 18.87 12.24 -34.62
C GLU A 507 19.78 13.30 -35.24
N TRP A 508 19.84 14.45 -34.57
CA TRP A 508 20.63 15.59 -34.96
C TRP A 508 21.78 15.79 -33.99
N ARG A 509 22.97 16.12 -34.48
CA ARG A 509 24.13 16.44 -33.65
C ARG A 509 24.43 17.92 -33.68
N TYR A 510 24.56 18.50 -32.49
CA TYR A 510 24.94 19.90 -32.30
C TYR A 510 26.31 19.97 -31.59
N HIS A 511 27.22 20.77 -32.14
CA HIS A 511 28.53 21.04 -31.57
C HIS A 511 28.61 22.53 -31.21
N SER A 512 28.85 22.86 -29.94
CA SER A 512 29.08 24.24 -29.51
C SER A 512 30.53 24.65 -29.82
N SER A 513 30.75 25.41 -30.89
CA SER A 513 32.06 26.04 -31.11
C SER A 513 32.28 27.16 -30.09
N ILE A 514 33.39 27.10 -29.35
CA ILE A 514 33.71 28.09 -28.30
C ILE A 514 34.26 29.40 -28.88
N ASP A 515 34.69 29.46 -30.16
CA ASP A 515 35.54 30.58 -30.62
C ASP A 515 35.16 31.31 -31.92
N ASP A 516 33.95 31.16 -32.47
CA ASP A 516 33.57 31.94 -33.66
C ASP A 516 32.16 32.53 -33.57
N ALA A 517 32.08 33.83 -33.31
CA ALA A 517 30.85 34.64 -33.37
C ALA A 517 30.25 34.74 -34.80
N ALA A 518 30.84 34.07 -35.79
CA ALA A 518 30.40 34.05 -37.19
C ALA A 518 30.04 32.64 -37.72
N ALA A 519 30.23 31.58 -36.94
CA ALA A 519 29.83 30.22 -37.32
C ALA A 519 28.64 29.79 -36.43
N ALA A 520 27.41 29.97 -36.93
CA ALA A 520 26.24 29.32 -36.34
C ALA A 520 26.53 27.81 -36.24
N GLY A 521 26.44 27.23 -35.04
CA GLY A 521 26.73 25.82 -34.83
C GLY A 521 25.90 24.96 -35.77
N ALA A 522 26.56 24.21 -36.65
CA ALA A 522 25.88 23.42 -37.68
C ALA A 522 25.14 22.25 -37.03
N LEU A 523 23.83 22.17 -37.28
CA LEU A 523 22.98 21.06 -36.86
C LEU A 523 23.05 19.97 -37.91
N GLN A 524 23.76 18.87 -37.62
CA GLN A 524 24.01 17.80 -38.58
C GLN A 524 23.03 16.65 -38.38
N LEU A 525 22.43 16.14 -39.46
CA LEU A 525 21.60 14.95 -39.39
C LEU A 525 22.50 13.70 -39.34
N VAL A 526 22.48 12.95 -38.24
CA VAL A 526 23.39 11.81 -37.99
C VAL A 526 22.68 10.47 -37.85
N GLY A 527 21.35 10.47 -37.78
CA GLY A 527 20.52 9.27 -37.70
C GLY A 527 19.10 9.48 -38.23
N LYS A 528 18.56 8.46 -38.92
CA LYS A 528 17.17 8.44 -39.40
C LYS A 528 16.56 7.05 -39.17
N TYR A 529 15.49 7.00 -38.39
CA TYR A 529 14.86 5.74 -37.98
C TYR A 529 13.36 5.73 -38.33
N SER A 530 12.90 4.69 -39.02
CA SER A 530 11.50 4.55 -39.40
C SER A 530 10.69 3.92 -38.26
N CYS A 531 9.61 4.56 -37.84
CA CYS A 531 8.75 4.02 -36.79
C CYS A 531 7.78 2.97 -37.38
N PRO A 532 7.54 1.84 -36.68
CA PRO A 532 6.66 0.78 -37.19
C PRO A 532 5.20 1.25 -37.29
N ASN A 533 4.39 0.60 -38.12
CA ASN A 533 2.94 0.82 -38.23
C ASN A 533 2.46 2.28 -38.47
N LYS A 534 3.32 3.16 -39.00
CA LYS A 534 2.99 4.58 -39.24
C LYS A 534 2.48 5.29 -37.98
N THR A 535 3.17 5.07 -36.86
CA THR A 535 2.95 5.75 -35.59
C THR A 535 4.16 6.58 -35.23
N SER A 536 3.96 7.77 -34.66
CA SER A 536 5.08 8.61 -34.21
C SER A 536 5.62 8.09 -32.88
N CYS A 537 6.94 8.14 -32.74
CA CYS A 537 7.62 7.94 -31.45
C CYS A 537 7.20 9.07 -30.49
N LEU A 538 6.94 8.77 -29.22
CA LEU A 538 6.53 9.75 -28.21
C LEU A 538 7.39 9.70 -26.94
N THR A 539 8.36 8.79 -26.89
CA THR A 539 9.42 8.75 -25.89
C THR A 539 10.64 8.07 -26.50
N ALA A 540 11.84 8.58 -26.22
CA ALA A 540 13.09 8.03 -26.71
C ALA A 540 14.09 7.93 -25.56
N LEU A 541 14.85 6.83 -25.51
CA LEU A 541 15.87 6.58 -24.50
C LEU A 541 17.12 6.02 -25.17
N VAL A 542 18.23 6.75 -25.07
CA VAL A 542 19.56 6.25 -25.42
C VAL A 542 20.11 5.48 -24.23
N VAL A 543 20.37 4.20 -24.42
CA VAL A 543 20.81 3.29 -23.35
C VAL A 543 22.30 3.01 -23.42
N THR A 544 22.82 2.85 -24.63
CA THR A 544 24.26 2.78 -24.91
C THR A 544 24.58 3.69 -26.10
N PRO A 545 25.86 3.98 -26.37
CA PRO A 545 26.25 4.74 -27.57
C PRO A 545 25.73 4.12 -28.88
N SER A 546 25.41 2.82 -28.88
CA SER A 546 24.95 2.08 -30.06
C SER A 546 23.45 1.76 -30.05
N MET A 547 22.71 2.00 -28.95
CA MET A 547 21.35 1.50 -28.79
C MET A 547 20.38 2.60 -28.38
N LEU A 548 19.30 2.72 -29.14
CA LEU A 548 18.22 3.68 -28.96
C LEU A 548 16.90 2.92 -28.82
N TRP A 549 16.13 3.21 -27.79
CA TRP A 549 14.78 2.68 -27.59
C TRP A 549 13.75 3.78 -27.80
N GLY A 550 12.61 3.42 -28.40
CA GLY A 550 11.49 4.32 -28.65
C GLY A 550 10.16 3.69 -28.26
N GLY A 551 9.26 4.50 -27.73
CA GLY A 551 7.87 4.12 -27.45
C GLY A 551 6.91 4.97 -28.28
N ASP A 552 5.78 4.42 -28.71
CA ASP A 552 4.85 5.11 -29.60
C ASP A 552 3.44 5.35 -29.02
N ALA A 553 2.59 5.99 -29.82
CA ALA A 553 1.22 6.32 -29.45
C ALA A 553 0.24 5.14 -29.43
N ARG A 554 0.67 3.94 -29.83
CA ARG A 554 -0.17 2.71 -29.89
C ARG A 554 0.41 1.58 -29.04
N GLY A 555 1.16 1.93 -28.01
CA GLY A 555 1.63 1.00 -26.99
C GLY A 555 2.80 0.15 -27.43
N ASN A 556 3.50 0.47 -28.53
CA ASN A 556 4.61 -0.33 -29.04
C ASN A 556 5.94 0.18 -28.46
N VAL A 557 6.85 -0.76 -28.18
CA VAL A 557 8.24 -0.48 -27.77
C VAL A 557 9.18 -1.03 -28.84
N CYS A 558 10.11 -0.18 -29.29
CA CYS A 558 10.96 -0.42 -30.46
C CYS A 558 12.43 -0.17 -30.10
N GLY A 559 13.33 -1.06 -30.51
CA GLY A 559 14.78 -0.89 -30.38
C GLY A 559 15.43 -0.62 -31.73
N TYR A 560 16.37 0.32 -31.76
CA TYR A 560 17.13 0.73 -32.93
C TYR A 560 18.63 0.64 -32.65
N VAL A 561 19.40 0.31 -33.69
CA VAL A 561 20.86 0.47 -33.67
C VAL A 561 21.17 1.88 -34.11
N ARG A 562 21.87 2.67 -33.28
CA ARG A 562 22.23 4.04 -33.60
C ARG A 562 23.19 4.08 -34.77
N GLN A 563 22.90 4.91 -35.77
CA GLN A 563 23.71 5.01 -36.99
C GLN A 563 25.02 5.77 -36.75
N ASN A 564 25.00 6.78 -35.87
CA ASN A 564 26.17 7.61 -35.53
C ASN A 564 26.99 8.06 -36.76
N ALA A 565 26.31 8.37 -37.87
CA ALA A 565 26.99 8.80 -39.09
C ALA A 565 27.62 10.19 -38.89
N GLN A 566 28.60 10.54 -39.73
CA GLN A 566 29.10 11.92 -39.79
C GLN A 566 28.03 12.86 -40.36
N GLU A 567 27.30 12.42 -41.38
CA GLU A 567 26.15 13.10 -41.95
C GLU A 567 25.31 12.10 -42.76
N ILE A 568 23.98 12.23 -42.73
CA ILE A 568 23.04 11.40 -43.48
C ILE A 568 22.27 12.26 -44.48
N ASP A 569 22.15 11.76 -45.70
CA ASP A 569 21.26 12.38 -46.71
C ASP A 569 19.80 12.31 -46.23
N ALA A 570 19.15 13.47 -46.11
CA ALA A 570 17.75 13.59 -45.73
C ALA A 570 16.80 12.79 -46.64
N ALA A 571 17.19 12.55 -47.89
CA ALA A 571 16.43 11.74 -48.86
C ALA A 571 16.53 10.21 -48.64
N SER A 572 17.48 9.74 -47.83
CA SER A 572 17.67 8.30 -47.56
C SER A 572 16.47 7.68 -46.82
N SER A 573 16.21 6.38 -47.02
CA SER A 573 15.18 5.66 -46.24
C SER A 573 15.64 5.48 -44.79
N GLY A 574 14.73 5.68 -43.82
CA GLY A 574 15.05 5.45 -42.42
C GLY A 574 15.33 3.98 -42.10
N GLN A 575 16.22 3.74 -41.15
CA GLN A 575 16.53 2.40 -40.67
C GLN A 575 15.33 1.82 -39.90
N PRO A 576 14.86 0.60 -40.22
CA PRO A 576 13.79 -0.04 -39.47
C PRO A 576 14.25 -0.44 -38.06
N PRO A 577 13.31 -0.62 -37.13
CA PRO A 577 13.65 -1.10 -35.78
C PRO A 577 14.29 -2.50 -35.86
N ARG A 578 15.32 -2.70 -35.03
CA ARG A 578 15.98 -4.00 -34.82
C ARG A 578 15.08 -4.97 -34.07
N ALA A 579 14.32 -4.47 -33.10
CA ALA A 579 13.40 -5.23 -32.25
C ALA A 579 12.11 -4.44 -32.07
N VAL A 580 10.95 -5.11 -32.07
CA VAL A 580 9.66 -4.47 -31.78
C VAL A 580 8.80 -5.39 -30.93
N ARG A 581 8.28 -4.86 -29.83
CA ARG A 581 7.17 -5.48 -29.10
C ARG A 581 5.91 -4.63 -29.29
N TYR A 582 4.92 -5.22 -29.95
CA TYR A 582 3.64 -4.55 -30.21
C TYR A 582 2.73 -4.60 -28.98
N GLN A 583 1.99 -3.50 -28.76
CA GLN A 583 0.91 -3.39 -27.78
C GLN A 583 1.29 -3.77 -26.33
N VAL A 584 2.51 -3.44 -25.91
CA VAL A 584 2.97 -3.57 -24.51
C VAL A 584 2.03 -2.84 -23.55
N HIS A 585 1.53 -1.67 -23.97
CA HIS A 585 0.55 -0.86 -23.25
C HIS A 585 -0.82 -0.83 -23.96
N GLY A 586 -1.19 -1.94 -24.61
CA GLY A 586 -2.44 -2.04 -25.36
C GLY A 586 -2.52 -1.04 -26.52
N LYS A 587 -3.59 -0.24 -26.57
CA LYS A 587 -3.78 0.82 -27.58
C LYS A 587 -3.39 2.21 -27.07
N ASP A 588 -2.89 2.31 -25.84
CA ASP A 588 -2.53 3.56 -25.19
C ASP A 588 -1.07 3.94 -25.44
N VAL A 589 -0.73 5.20 -25.15
CA VAL A 589 0.60 5.77 -25.40
C VAL A 589 1.64 5.17 -24.45
N VAL A 590 2.82 4.82 -24.98
CA VAL A 590 4.03 4.62 -24.17
C VAL A 590 4.60 6.00 -23.83
N SER A 591 4.52 6.39 -22.55
CA SER A 591 4.87 7.75 -22.11
C SER A 591 6.32 7.92 -21.69
N SER A 592 6.97 6.86 -21.19
CA SER A 592 8.35 6.92 -20.71
C SER A 592 9.00 5.55 -20.74
N LEU A 593 10.32 5.55 -20.92
CA LEU A 593 11.19 4.39 -20.89
C LEU A 593 12.29 4.64 -19.85
N ALA A 594 12.70 3.60 -19.14
CA ALA A 594 13.82 3.62 -18.22
C ALA A 594 14.66 2.35 -18.35
N TRP A 595 15.96 2.48 -18.08
CA TRP A 595 16.93 1.38 -18.12
C TRP A 595 17.98 1.60 -17.05
N ARG A 596 18.62 0.53 -16.57
CA ARG A 596 19.72 0.61 -15.60
C ARG A 596 20.90 -0.30 -15.99
N PRO A 597 22.16 0.13 -15.80
CA PRO A 597 23.33 -0.64 -16.18
C PRO A 597 23.47 -2.00 -15.49
N GLU A 598 22.96 -2.13 -14.25
CA GLU A 598 23.04 -3.36 -13.45
C GLU A 598 22.18 -4.50 -14.03
N GLU A 599 21.17 -4.15 -14.84
CA GLU A 599 20.30 -5.11 -15.53
C GLU A 599 20.29 -4.83 -17.03
N PRO A 600 21.39 -5.08 -17.74
CA PRO A 600 21.57 -4.61 -19.11
C PRO A 600 20.55 -5.20 -20.11
N ARG A 601 19.91 -6.32 -19.75
CA ARG A 601 18.89 -6.98 -20.56
C ARG A 601 17.45 -6.54 -20.27
N ARG A 602 17.22 -5.71 -19.26
CA ARG A 602 15.87 -5.29 -18.85
C ARG A 602 15.61 -3.83 -19.20
N LEU A 603 14.52 -3.61 -19.91
CA LEU A 603 13.98 -2.31 -20.25
C LEU A 603 12.63 -2.13 -19.53
N TYR A 604 12.41 -0.96 -18.95
CA TYR A 604 11.17 -0.62 -18.26
C TYR A 604 10.40 0.39 -19.10
N SER A 605 9.10 0.18 -19.27
CA SER A 605 8.20 1.12 -19.95
C SER A 605 6.99 1.44 -19.10
N CYS A 606 6.45 2.65 -19.24
CA CYS A 606 5.16 3.01 -18.66
C CYS A 606 4.25 3.69 -19.69
N GLY A 607 2.94 3.59 -19.46
CA GLY A 607 1.94 4.11 -20.39
C GLY A 607 0.72 4.75 -19.74
N HIS A 608 -0.12 5.36 -20.58
CA HIS A 608 -1.38 5.99 -20.14
C HIS A 608 -2.41 4.98 -19.66
N ASP A 609 -2.17 3.69 -19.91
CA ASP A 609 -2.94 2.56 -19.40
C ASP A 609 -2.77 2.35 -17.89
N GLY A 610 -1.82 3.05 -17.23
CA GLY A 610 -1.60 2.95 -15.79
C GLY A 610 -0.61 1.85 -15.38
N PHE A 611 0.06 1.23 -16.36
CA PHE A 611 0.93 0.07 -16.12
C PHE A 611 2.40 0.38 -16.34
N ILE A 612 3.23 -0.32 -15.57
CA ILE A 612 4.66 -0.49 -15.81
C ILE A 612 4.85 -1.87 -16.41
N CYS A 613 5.58 -1.95 -17.52
CA CYS A 613 5.98 -3.20 -18.14
C CYS A 613 7.50 -3.37 -18.05
N THR A 614 7.95 -4.52 -17.57
CA THR A 614 9.35 -4.95 -17.63
C THR A 614 9.53 -5.85 -18.83
N LEU A 615 10.40 -5.42 -19.72
CA LEU A 615 10.71 -6.07 -20.97
C LEU A 615 12.12 -6.67 -20.85
N GLU A 616 12.28 -7.93 -21.24
CA GLU A 616 13.58 -8.61 -21.28
C GLU A 616 13.98 -8.87 -22.73
N ILE A 617 15.21 -8.50 -23.05
CA ILE A 617 15.83 -8.78 -24.35
C ILE A 617 16.25 -10.26 -24.34
N ASN A 618 15.76 -11.02 -25.31
CA ASN A 618 16.01 -12.45 -25.37
C ASN A 618 17.52 -12.73 -25.50
N PRO A 619 18.10 -13.59 -24.64
CA PRO A 619 19.54 -13.84 -24.61
C PRO A 619 20.07 -14.61 -25.82
N LEU A 620 19.20 -15.31 -26.56
CA LEU A 620 19.54 -16.09 -27.75
C LEU A 620 19.28 -15.31 -29.05
N ASP A 621 18.38 -14.33 -29.01
CA ASP A 621 17.99 -13.52 -30.16
C ASP A 621 17.68 -12.08 -29.70
N ASP A 622 18.66 -11.17 -29.84
CA ASP A 622 18.51 -9.77 -29.41
C ASP A 622 17.46 -8.98 -30.21
N HIS A 623 16.87 -9.59 -31.24
CA HIS A 623 15.74 -9.06 -32.00
C HIS A 623 14.38 -9.30 -31.32
N GLN A 624 14.32 -10.19 -30.32
CA GLN A 624 13.09 -10.49 -29.59
C GLN A 624 13.06 -9.82 -28.23
N LEU A 625 11.97 -9.08 -28.00
CA LEU A 625 11.68 -8.40 -26.74
C LEU A 625 10.43 -9.01 -26.12
N GLU A 626 10.57 -9.58 -24.94
CA GLU A 626 9.47 -10.24 -24.22
C GLU A 626 9.02 -9.40 -23.03
N CYS A 627 7.71 -9.23 -22.84
CA CYS A 627 7.18 -8.59 -21.64
C CYS A 627 7.10 -9.66 -20.55
N ILE A 628 8.05 -9.64 -19.61
CA ILE A 628 8.13 -10.62 -18.53
C ILE A 628 7.31 -10.23 -17.31
N ARG A 629 6.95 -8.95 -17.19
CA ARG A 629 6.19 -8.43 -16.05
C ARG A 629 5.36 -7.22 -16.43
N ARG A 630 4.11 -7.19 -15.96
CA ARG A 630 3.19 -6.05 -16.08
C ARG A 630 2.55 -5.78 -14.72
N VAL A 631 2.65 -4.55 -14.24
CA VAL A 631 2.20 -4.15 -12.89
C VAL A 631 1.49 -2.81 -12.96
N SER A 632 0.32 -2.71 -12.31
CA SER A 632 -0.33 -1.40 -12.12
C SER A 632 0.27 -0.67 -10.92
N VAL A 633 0.26 0.66 -10.97
CA VAL A 633 0.64 1.47 -9.81
C VAL A 633 -0.62 1.96 -9.12
N LYS A 634 -0.89 1.41 -7.93
CA LYS A 634 -2.11 1.71 -7.17
C LYS A 634 -2.28 3.21 -6.94
N GLY A 635 -3.46 3.71 -7.28
CA GLY A 635 -3.83 5.12 -7.14
C GLY A 635 -3.32 6.03 -8.26
N ILE A 636 -2.74 5.48 -9.34
CA ILE A 636 -2.40 6.25 -10.54
C ILE A 636 -3.04 5.57 -11.76
N SER A 637 -3.93 6.28 -12.45
CA SER A 637 -4.64 5.75 -13.63
C SER A 637 -3.92 6.06 -14.95
N THR A 638 -2.99 7.01 -14.96
CA THR A 638 -2.26 7.42 -16.16
C THR A 638 -0.80 7.67 -15.78
N LEU A 639 0.11 6.79 -16.18
CA LEU A 639 1.54 7.00 -15.94
C LEU A 639 2.11 7.96 -16.99
N ARG A 640 3.12 8.73 -16.57
CA ARG A 640 3.75 9.77 -17.40
C ARG A 640 5.25 9.63 -17.47
N SER A 641 5.90 9.33 -16.35
CA SER A 641 7.34 9.13 -16.29
C SER A 641 7.72 8.03 -15.31
N ILE A 642 8.78 7.29 -15.64
CA ILE A 642 9.46 6.34 -14.77
C ILE A 642 10.96 6.61 -14.80
N GLN A 643 11.64 6.44 -13.66
CA GLN A 643 13.08 6.58 -13.58
C GLN A 643 13.67 5.88 -12.37
N TRP A 644 14.94 5.51 -12.47
CA TRP A 644 15.73 5.02 -11.36
C TRP A 644 16.50 6.19 -10.72
N THR A 645 16.60 6.18 -9.40
CA THR A 645 17.56 7.03 -8.68
C THR A 645 18.90 6.31 -8.55
N ASP A 646 19.99 7.04 -8.32
CA ASP A 646 21.31 6.46 -7.99
C ASP A 646 21.27 5.55 -6.76
N GLY A 647 20.36 5.79 -5.82
CA GLY A 647 20.14 4.96 -4.63
C GLY A 647 19.45 3.61 -4.91
N GLY A 648 19.08 3.34 -6.17
CA GLY A 648 18.40 2.11 -6.57
C GLY A 648 16.88 2.12 -6.38
N ASP A 649 16.29 3.24 -5.97
CA ASP A 649 14.83 3.41 -5.91
C ASP A 649 14.22 3.62 -7.30
N PHE A 650 13.02 3.08 -7.51
CA PHE A 650 12.26 3.20 -8.75
C PHE A 650 11.06 4.12 -8.55
N LEU A 651 11.10 5.27 -9.22
CA LEU A 651 10.11 6.33 -9.09
C LEU A 651 9.15 6.35 -10.26
N VAL A 652 7.88 6.62 -9.95
CA VAL A 652 6.80 6.71 -10.94
C VAL A 652 6.07 8.02 -10.73
N PHE A 653 5.87 8.75 -11.83
CA PHE A 653 5.04 9.93 -11.87
C PHE A 653 3.84 9.72 -12.80
N GLY A 654 2.67 10.15 -12.34
CA GLY A 654 1.46 10.12 -13.15
C GLY A 654 0.30 10.83 -12.49
N PHE A 655 -0.91 10.51 -12.95
CA PHE A 655 -2.12 11.20 -12.53
C PHE A 655 -3.25 10.24 -12.17
N HIS A 656 -4.08 10.68 -11.23
CA HIS A 656 -5.41 10.11 -11.01
C HIS A 656 -6.43 11.23 -10.83
N ALA A 657 -7.47 11.21 -11.66
CA ALA A 657 -8.42 12.31 -11.78
C ALA A 657 -7.70 13.66 -12.00
N SER A 658 -7.85 14.62 -11.08
CA SER A 658 -7.20 15.93 -11.15
C SER A 658 -5.82 15.99 -10.48
N ASN A 659 -5.41 14.94 -9.77
CA ASN A 659 -4.21 14.93 -8.96
C ASN A 659 -2.98 14.42 -9.72
N ALA A 660 -1.87 15.14 -9.59
CA ALA A 660 -0.51 14.70 -9.90
C ALA A 660 0.05 13.92 -8.72
N ILE A 661 0.66 12.76 -8.99
CA ILE A 661 1.11 11.81 -7.97
C ILE A 661 2.51 11.30 -8.32
N VAL A 662 3.40 11.30 -7.33
CA VAL A 662 4.72 10.66 -7.41
C VAL A 662 4.77 9.52 -6.39
N VAL A 663 5.19 8.33 -6.82
CA VAL A 663 5.30 7.12 -5.98
C VAL A 663 6.71 6.54 -6.11
N ASN A 664 7.32 6.22 -4.98
CA ASN A 664 8.47 5.33 -4.92
C ASN A 664 7.94 3.90 -4.81
N VAL A 665 8.07 3.13 -5.89
CA VAL A 665 7.55 1.76 -5.98
C VAL A 665 8.42 0.80 -5.16
N THR A 666 9.74 1.00 -5.16
CA THR A 666 10.69 0.18 -4.39
C THR A 666 10.36 0.19 -2.91
N GLN A 667 10.04 1.36 -2.36
CA GLN A 667 9.72 1.53 -0.94
C GLN A 667 8.22 1.46 -0.63
N SER A 668 7.37 1.36 -1.66
CA SER A 668 5.92 1.40 -1.52
C SER A 668 5.40 2.64 -0.79
N VAL A 669 5.91 3.83 -1.16
CA VAL A 669 5.54 5.12 -0.54
C VAL A 669 5.09 6.13 -1.59
N ARG A 670 4.00 6.84 -1.29
CA ARG A 670 3.53 7.99 -2.08
C ARG A 670 4.26 9.25 -1.62
N LEU A 671 5.06 9.84 -2.51
CA LEU A 671 5.92 10.99 -2.23
C LEU A 671 5.20 12.32 -2.40
N LEU A 672 4.31 12.44 -3.39
CA LEU A 672 3.57 13.65 -3.70
C LEU A 672 2.14 13.32 -4.09
N THR A 673 1.19 14.16 -3.68
CA THR A 673 -0.17 14.21 -4.22
C THR A 673 -0.59 15.66 -4.26
N LEU A 674 -0.80 16.20 -5.45
CA LEU A 674 -1.12 17.61 -5.67
C LEU A 674 -2.28 17.74 -6.65
N ASP A 675 -3.32 18.50 -6.28
CA ASP A 675 -4.41 18.80 -7.22
C ASP A 675 -3.94 19.84 -8.25
N CYS A 676 -3.88 19.43 -9.51
CA CYS A 676 -3.33 20.23 -10.60
C CYS A 676 -4.29 20.32 -11.80
N GLY A 677 -5.54 19.86 -11.66
CA GLY A 677 -6.54 19.89 -12.73
C GLY A 677 -6.37 18.82 -13.82
N GLY A 678 -5.58 17.77 -13.55
CA GLY A 678 -5.45 16.56 -14.36
C GLY A 678 -4.41 16.60 -15.50
N TRP A 679 -4.15 15.44 -16.10
CA TRP A 679 -3.00 15.22 -16.98
C TRP A 679 -3.06 15.91 -18.35
N ARG A 680 -4.25 16.29 -18.84
CA ARG A 680 -4.43 16.89 -20.18
C ARG A 680 -4.00 18.37 -20.25
N ARG A 681 -3.51 18.91 -19.15
CA ARG A 681 -2.96 20.27 -19.04
C ARG A 681 -1.44 20.23 -19.29
N PRO A 682 -0.82 21.32 -19.78
CA PRO A 682 0.64 21.40 -19.79
C PRO A 682 1.20 21.22 -18.39
N HIS A 683 2.17 20.31 -18.26
CA HIS A 683 2.85 19.99 -17.01
C HIS A 683 4.25 19.45 -17.30
N ALA A 684 5.17 19.63 -16.37
CA ALA A 684 6.43 18.90 -16.35
C ALA A 684 6.91 18.69 -14.92
N LEU A 685 7.54 17.55 -14.70
CA LEU A 685 8.16 17.18 -13.45
C LEU A 685 9.65 16.96 -13.69
N TRP A 686 10.45 17.63 -12.88
CA TRP A 686 11.86 17.33 -12.73
C TRP A 686 12.08 16.74 -11.34
N ILE A 687 12.90 15.70 -11.27
CA ILE A 687 13.32 15.04 -10.04
C ILE A 687 14.83 14.97 -10.11
N ASN A 688 15.49 15.21 -8.97
CA ASN A 688 16.93 15.15 -8.86
C ASN A 688 17.44 13.70 -9.08
N PRO A 689 18.34 13.46 -10.06
CA PRO A 689 18.94 12.16 -10.28
C PRO A 689 20.02 11.78 -9.24
N ASP A 690 20.77 12.77 -8.69
CA ASP A 690 21.92 12.57 -7.80
C ASP A 690 21.52 12.64 -6.30
N ASP A 691 21.41 11.51 -5.59
CA ASP A 691 21.02 11.53 -4.16
C ASP A 691 21.84 10.60 -3.25
N ALA A 692 23.16 10.86 -3.14
CA ALA A 692 23.97 10.24 -2.08
C ALA A 692 24.78 11.24 -1.23
N ASN A 693 25.50 12.21 -1.82
CA ASN A 693 26.56 12.93 -1.09
C ASN A 693 26.64 14.46 -1.28
N ARG A 694 25.75 15.08 -2.06
CA ARG A 694 25.69 16.55 -2.19
C ARG A 694 24.40 17.08 -1.55
N GLN A 695 24.40 18.31 -1.04
CA GLN A 695 23.17 18.99 -0.65
C GLN A 695 22.61 19.73 -1.87
N PRO A 696 21.68 19.15 -2.65
CA PRO A 696 20.92 19.94 -3.62
C PRO A 696 19.97 20.88 -2.88
N GLN A 697 19.74 22.06 -3.46
CA GLN A 697 18.76 23.01 -2.93
C GLN A 697 17.30 22.55 -3.17
N GLN A 698 17.04 21.72 -4.19
CA GLN A 698 15.70 21.20 -4.53
C GLN A 698 15.78 19.73 -4.98
N GLN A 699 14.80 18.93 -4.61
CA GLN A 699 14.73 17.49 -4.89
C GLN A 699 13.70 17.16 -5.98
N HIS A 700 12.62 17.92 -6.07
CA HIS A 700 11.73 17.88 -7.22
C HIS A 700 11.06 19.23 -7.49
N VAL A 701 10.79 19.49 -8.76
CA VAL A 701 10.14 20.70 -9.28
C VAL A 701 9.04 20.28 -10.24
N PHE A 702 7.80 20.58 -9.86
CA PHE A 702 6.62 20.29 -10.66
C PHE A 702 5.94 21.58 -11.12
N GLY A 703 5.98 21.85 -12.42
CA GLY A 703 5.32 22.98 -13.05
C GLY A 703 4.04 22.52 -13.75
N PHE A 704 2.94 23.25 -13.59
CA PHE A 704 1.65 22.91 -14.21
C PHE A 704 0.76 24.12 -14.43
N ALA A 705 -0.24 23.99 -15.32
CA ALA A 705 -1.26 25.00 -15.56
C ALA A 705 -2.64 24.54 -15.11
N LEU A 706 -3.35 25.42 -14.39
CA LEU A 706 -4.73 25.19 -13.94
C LEU A 706 -5.79 25.53 -15.01
N PRO A 707 -7.01 24.99 -14.90
CA PRO A 707 -8.12 25.35 -15.80
C PRO A 707 -8.37 26.85 -15.82
N LYS A 708 -8.45 27.44 -17.03
CA LYS A 708 -8.75 28.87 -17.25
C LYS A 708 -7.73 29.86 -16.64
N SER A 709 -6.54 29.37 -16.25
CA SER A 709 -5.43 30.20 -15.79
C SER A 709 -4.39 30.35 -16.91
N SER A 710 -3.86 31.57 -17.09
CA SER A 710 -2.68 31.84 -17.92
C SER A 710 -1.37 31.68 -17.13
N ASN A 711 -1.44 31.35 -15.84
CA ASN A 711 -0.27 31.29 -14.97
C ASN A 711 0.31 29.87 -14.90
N VAL A 712 1.61 29.81 -14.65
CA VAL A 712 2.31 28.56 -14.33
C VAL A 712 2.38 28.43 -12.81
N HIS A 713 1.79 27.38 -12.29
CA HIS A 713 1.93 27.00 -10.89
C HIS A 713 3.18 26.14 -10.76
N VAL A 714 4.03 26.44 -9.79
CA VAL A 714 5.25 25.69 -9.54
C VAL A 714 5.25 25.21 -8.11
N HIS A 715 5.29 23.90 -7.96
CA HIS A 715 5.51 23.20 -6.72
C HIS A 715 6.98 22.81 -6.64
N GLN A 716 7.64 23.21 -5.55
CA GLN A 716 9.04 22.88 -5.30
C GLN A 716 9.13 22.18 -3.96
N SER A 717 9.96 21.13 -3.89
CA SER A 717 10.24 20.48 -2.63
C SER A 717 11.71 20.16 -2.50
N THR A 718 12.21 20.35 -1.29
CA THR A 718 13.54 19.92 -0.83
C THR A 718 13.52 18.50 -0.26
N ARG A 719 12.36 17.83 -0.29
CA ARG A 719 12.15 16.47 0.23
C ARG A 719 13.07 15.49 -0.46
N ARG A 720 14.09 15.00 0.25
CA ARG A 720 14.98 13.94 -0.25
C ARG A 720 14.16 12.73 -0.66
N ILE A 721 14.43 12.22 -1.85
CA ILE A 721 13.71 11.07 -2.39
C ILE A 721 14.40 9.77 -1.95
N ALA A 722 15.71 9.79 -1.70
CA ALA A 722 16.50 8.58 -1.39
C ALA A 722 16.87 8.39 0.10
N ALA A 723 16.54 9.32 1.01
CA ALA A 723 16.94 9.22 2.42
C ALA A 723 15.92 8.53 3.34
N LEU A 724 15.14 7.58 2.80
CA LEU A 724 14.05 6.93 3.50
C LEU A 724 14.45 5.54 4.08
N SER A 725 15.67 5.41 4.61
CA SER A 725 16.03 4.23 5.44
C SER A 725 15.10 4.08 6.66
N SER A 726 14.39 5.15 7.02
CA SER A 726 13.33 5.22 8.03
C SER A 726 11.92 4.82 7.55
N SER A 727 11.72 4.56 6.24
CA SER A 727 10.40 4.27 5.64
C SER A 727 10.17 2.82 5.22
N LEU A 728 11.24 2.01 5.20
CA LEU A 728 11.14 0.56 5.13
C LEU A 728 10.28 0.09 6.30
N SER A 729 9.24 -0.66 5.98
CA SER A 729 8.38 -1.23 7.01
C SER A 729 9.20 -2.17 7.88
N TRP A 730 9.31 -1.90 9.19
CA TRP A 730 10.05 -2.80 10.10
C TRP A 730 9.30 -4.11 10.37
N HIS A 731 8.00 -4.16 10.07
CA HIS A 731 7.18 -5.35 10.14
C HIS A 731 6.62 -5.72 8.76
N SER A 732 6.18 -6.96 8.60
CA SER A 732 5.72 -7.43 7.29
C SER A 732 4.38 -6.83 6.89
N GLN A 733 4.25 -6.50 5.61
CA GLN A 733 3.03 -5.91 5.07
C GLN A 733 2.00 -6.98 4.72
N HIS A 734 0.75 -6.75 5.12
CA HIS A 734 -0.41 -7.53 4.72
C HIS A 734 -1.26 -6.77 3.69
N HIS A 735 -2.37 -7.35 3.23
CA HIS A 735 -3.39 -6.61 2.49
C HIS A 735 -3.82 -5.36 3.28
N SER A 736 -3.98 -4.25 2.57
CA SER A 736 -4.47 -2.97 3.13
C SER A 736 -5.93 -3.02 3.59
N LYS A 737 -6.64 -4.08 3.15
CA LYS A 737 -7.99 -4.46 3.56
C LYS A 737 -8.01 -5.95 3.92
N MET A 738 -9.20 -6.54 4.05
CA MET A 738 -9.36 -7.97 4.31
C MET A 738 -8.80 -8.83 3.16
N GLY A 739 -8.01 -9.84 3.50
CA GLY A 739 -7.65 -10.92 2.59
C GLY A 739 -8.84 -11.87 2.42
N CYS A 740 -9.17 -12.21 1.18
CA CYS A 740 -10.37 -12.98 0.84
C CYS A 740 -10.07 -14.44 0.53
N CYS A 741 -8.90 -14.73 -0.03
CA CYS A 741 -8.55 -16.06 -0.51
C CYS A 741 -7.04 -16.31 -0.36
N VAL A 742 -6.67 -17.57 -0.14
CA VAL A 742 -5.29 -17.99 0.11
C VAL A 742 -5.06 -19.39 -0.44
N ASP A 743 -3.86 -19.63 -0.95
CA ASP A 743 -3.40 -20.98 -1.28
C ASP A 743 -1.87 -21.12 -1.16
N TRP A 744 -1.40 -22.37 -1.05
CA TRP A 744 0.02 -22.68 -1.08
C TRP A 744 0.48 -22.86 -2.54
N ILE A 745 1.60 -22.24 -2.91
CA ILE A 745 2.21 -22.39 -4.24
C ILE A 745 3.55 -23.14 -4.20
N ALA A 746 4.26 -23.05 -3.08
CA ALA A 746 5.46 -23.84 -2.83
C ALA A 746 5.55 -24.23 -1.35
N HIS A 747 6.66 -24.84 -0.97
CA HIS A 747 6.86 -25.30 0.40
C HIS A 747 6.84 -24.14 1.42
N ASP A 748 7.44 -23.02 1.08
CA ASP A 748 7.59 -21.82 1.92
C ASP A 748 6.87 -20.60 1.33
N LEU A 749 6.09 -20.78 0.26
CA LEU A 749 5.41 -19.69 -0.44
C LEU A 749 3.89 -19.85 -0.40
N ILE A 750 3.24 -18.75 -0.02
CA ILE A 750 1.80 -18.59 0.06
C ILE A 750 1.39 -17.48 -0.89
N VAL A 751 0.32 -17.69 -1.64
CA VAL A 751 -0.28 -16.65 -2.48
C VAL A 751 -1.66 -16.26 -1.93
N THR A 752 -1.94 -14.97 -1.90
CA THR A 752 -3.17 -14.41 -1.32
C THR A 752 -3.81 -13.39 -2.24
N GLY A 753 -5.14 -13.28 -2.16
CA GLY A 753 -5.92 -12.24 -2.84
C GLY A 753 -6.78 -11.46 -1.84
N GLY A 754 -6.88 -10.14 -2.01
CA GLY A 754 -7.57 -9.27 -1.05
C GLY A 754 -8.61 -8.31 -1.63
N GLU A 755 -9.33 -7.64 -0.73
CA GLU A 755 -10.32 -6.60 -1.09
C GLU A 755 -9.68 -5.30 -1.59
N ASP A 756 -8.37 -5.19 -1.48
CA ASP A 756 -7.59 -4.10 -2.05
C ASP A 756 -7.22 -4.30 -3.53
N GLY A 757 -7.69 -5.40 -4.14
CA GLY A 757 -7.42 -5.75 -5.54
C GLY A 757 -6.01 -6.27 -5.80
N ALA A 758 -5.21 -6.45 -4.74
CA ALA A 758 -3.89 -7.00 -4.83
C ALA A 758 -3.91 -8.53 -4.76
N VAL A 759 -2.97 -9.13 -5.49
CA VAL A 759 -2.50 -10.50 -5.29
C VAL A 759 -1.10 -10.39 -4.69
N LYS A 760 -0.87 -11.02 -3.54
CA LYS A 760 0.42 -10.94 -2.84
C LYS A 760 1.05 -12.33 -2.73
N LEU A 761 2.38 -12.34 -2.81
CA LEU A 761 3.20 -13.52 -2.57
C LEU A 761 3.93 -13.33 -1.24
N HIS A 762 3.78 -14.31 -0.36
CA HIS A 762 4.31 -14.30 0.99
C HIS A 762 5.27 -15.48 1.18
N GLN A 763 6.44 -15.20 1.74
CA GLN A 763 7.40 -16.20 2.17
C GLN A 763 7.27 -16.45 3.66
N VAL A 764 7.21 -17.72 4.06
CA VAL A 764 7.16 -18.15 5.47
C VAL A 764 8.58 -18.42 5.94
N ASP A 765 9.11 -17.55 6.80
CA ASP A 765 10.41 -17.75 7.43
C ASP A 765 10.25 -18.55 8.73
N LYS A 766 10.70 -19.81 8.69
CA LYS A 766 10.68 -20.71 9.86
C LYS A 766 11.65 -20.29 10.96
N SER A 767 12.74 -19.58 10.63
CA SER A 767 13.76 -19.20 11.60
C SER A 767 13.32 -18.04 12.49
N GLN A 768 12.59 -17.07 11.91
CA GLN A 768 12.10 -15.89 12.61
C GLN A 768 10.63 -16.00 13.05
N LEU A 769 9.96 -17.14 12.74
CA LEU A 769 8.52 -17.30 12.90
C LEU A 769 7.74 -16.14 12.25
N GLY A 770 8.17 -15.78 11.04
CA GLY A 770 7.70 -14.61 10.31
C GLY A 770 7.02 -14.98 8.99
N ILE A 771 6.17 -14.07 8.52
CA ILE A 771 5.59 -14.14 7.17
C ILE A 771 5.99 -12.85 6.48
N HIS A 772 6.73 -12.91 5.37
CA HIS A 772 7.24 -11.74 4.65
C HIS A 772 6.54 -11.59 3.31
N CYS A 773 5.93 -10.43 3.04
CA CYS A 773 5.47 -10.10 1.69
C CYS A 773 6.67 -9.84 0.78
N ILE A 774 6.89 -10.74 -0.19
CA ILE A 774 8.02 -10.68 -1.11
C ILE A 774 7.63 -10.14 -2.49
N ASP A 775 6.34 -10.24 -2.86
CA ASP A 775 5.82 -9.62 -4.07
C ASP A 775 4.36 -9.18 -3.90
N SER A 776 3.95 -8.14 -4.62
CA SER A 776 2.59 -7.59 -4.58
C SER A 776 2.23 -6.98 -5.93
N VAL A 777 1.20 -7.53 -6.56
CA VAL A 777 0.72 -7.11 -7.89
C VAL A 777 -0.77 -6.77 -7.83
N SER A 778 -1.19 -5.71 -8.50
CA SER A 778 -2.58 -5.22 -8.44
C SER A 778 -3.20 -5.11 -9.83
N MET A 779 -3.53 -6.23 -10.47
CA MET A 779 -4.18 -6.21 -11.80
C MET A 779 -5.71 -6.16 -11.74
N HIS A 780 -6.31 -6.61 -10.63
CA HIS A 780 -7.77 -6.61 -10.49
C HIS A 780 -8.28 -5.19 -10.27
N ILE A 781 -9.38 -4.85 -10.95
CA ILE A 781 -10.05 -3.55 -10.81
C ILE A 781 -10.73 -3.43 -9.42
N THR A 782 -11.17 -4.56 -8.89
CA THR A 782 -11.89 -4.66 -7.62
C THR A 782 -11.32 -5.80 -6.77
N ASN A 783 -12.10 -6.38 -5.86
CA ASN A 783 -11.61 -7.41 -4.95
C ASN A 783 -11.21 -8.71 -5.66
N VAL A 784 -10.17 -9.36 -5.15
CA VAL A 784 -9.80 -10.72 -5.53
C VAL A 784 -10.52 -11.68 -4.59
N ARG A 785 -11.53 -12.40 -5.08
CA ARG A 785 -12.42 -13.24 -4.27
C ARG A 785 -12.07 -14.71 -4.31
N ALA A 786 -11.56 -15.18 -5.44
CA ALA A 786 -11.26 -16.57 -5.67
C ALA A 786 -9.81 -16.73 -6.13
N ILE A 787 -9.19 -17.82 -5.70
CA ILE A 787 -7.86 -18.24 -6.12
C ILE A 787 -7.87 -19.74 -6.37
N GLY A 788 -7.11 -20.18 -7.37
CA GLY A 788 -6.76 -21.58 -7.56
C GLY A 788 -5.32 -21.69 -8.03
N VAL A 789 -4.56 -22.58 -7.38
CA VAL A 789 -3.15 -22.82 -7.69
C VAL A 789 -2.99 -24.21 -8.26
N VAL A 790 -2.20 -24.33 -9.33
CA VAL A 790 -1.77 -25.62 -9.87
C VAL A 790 -0.38 -25.50 -10.46
N ASN A 791 0.54 -26.38 -10.05
CA ASN A 791 1.96 -26.27 -10.40
C ASN A 791 2.51 -24.86 -10.09
N ASP A 792 3.09 -24.19 -11.09
CA ASP A 792 3.59 -22.82 -11.05
C ASP A 792 2.56 -21.77 -11.49
N PHE A 793 1.32 -22.18 -11.82
CA PHE A 793 0.25 -21.27 -12.20
C PHE A 793 -0.62 -20.87 -11.01
N VAL A 794 -0.99 -19.60 -10.99
CA VAL A 794 -2.03 -19.04 -10.13
C VAL A 794 -3.14 -18.49 -11.02
N VAL A 795 -4.38 -18.82 -10.71
CA VAL A 795 -5.55 -18.21 -11.33
C VAL A 795 -6.30 -17.43 -10.27
N THR A 796 -6.59 -16.17 -10.53
CA THR A 796 -7.36 -15.33 -9.60
C THR A 796 -8.61 -14.76 -10.26
N GLY A 797 -9.71 -14.70 -9.52
CA GLY A 797 -11.01 -14.23 -9.97
C GLY A 797 -11.57 -13.15 -9.05
N GLY A 798 -12.27 -12.17 -9.64
CA GLY A 798 -12.76 -11.00 -8.92
C GLY A 798 -14.06 -10.42 -9.48
N GLY A 799 -14.32 -9.14 -9.18
CA GLY A 799 -15.46 -8.40 -9.71
C GLY A 799 -15.35 -8.12 -11.22
N LYS A 800 -16.47 -7.69 -11.83
CA LYS A 800 -16.65 -7.64 -13.30
C LYS A 800 -16.39 -8.98 -14.00
N GLN A 801 -16.54 -10.08 -13.26
CA GLN A 801 -16.17 -11.43 -13.70
C GLN A 801 -14.73 -11.53 -14.27
N SER A 802 -13.79 -10.70 -13.79
CA SER A 802 -12.41 -10.72 -14.29
C SER A 802 -11.66 -11.96 -13.81
N LEU A 803 -10.87 -12.53 -14.70
CA LEU A 803 -9.94 -13.63 -14.43
C LEU A 803 -8.54 -13.22 -14.86
N HIS A 804 -7.55 -13.54 -14.04
CA HIS A 804 -6.14 -13.32 -14.34
C HIS A 804 -5.37 -14.62 -14.14
N LEU A 805 -4.50 -14.94 -15.09
CA LEU A 805 -3.55 -16.05 -15.04
C LEU A 805 -2.17 -15.48 -14.74
N TRP A 806 -1.50 -16.09 -13.77
CA TRP A 806 -0.17 -15.73 -13.33
C TRP A 806 0.75 -16.95 -13.35
N ARG A 807 2.05 -16.71 -13.50
CA ARG A 807 3.09 -17.73 -13.38
C ARG A 807 4.11 -17.29 -12.35
N LEU A 808 4.50 -18.19 -11.44
CA LEU A 808 5.56 -17.95 -10.48
C LEU A 808 6.92 -18.09 -11.16
N ASN A 809 7.65 -16.97 -11.25
CA ASN A 809 9.00 -16.92 -11.82
C ASN A 809 9.96 -16.28 -10.81
N ALA A 810 10.95 -17.02 -10.32
CA ALA A 810 11.99 -16.51 -9.41
C ALA A 810 11.42 -15.67 -8.24
N ASN A 811 10.42 -16.21 -7.52
CA ASN A 811 9.75 -15.56 -6.39
C ASN A 811 8.96 -14.27 -6.76
N GLN A 812 8.57 -14.11 -8.02
CA GLN A 812 7.69 -13.04 -8.48
C GLN A 812 6.51 -13.59 -9.27
N LEU A 813 5.37 -12.91 -9.19
CA LEU A 813 4.18 -13.25 -9.97
C LEU A 813 4.21 -12.50 -11.30
N ALA A 814 4.47 -13.24 -12.39
CA ALA A 814 4.38 -12.73 -13.74
C ALA A 814 2.92 -12.84 -14.24
N HIS A 815 2.34 -11.73 -14.70
CA HIS A 815 1.04 -11.73 -15.35
C HIS A 815 1.14 -12.37 -16.74
N VAL A 816 0.31 -13.37 -17.02
CA VAL A 816 0.35 -14.16 -18.26
C VAL A 816 -0.80 -13.80 -19.19
N ALA A 817 -2.02 -13.81 -18.66
CA ALA A 817 -3.23 -13.56 -19.44
C ALA A 817 -4.33 -12.97 -18.55
N GLU A 818 -5.28 -12.28 -19.18
CA GLU A 818 -6.49 -11.80 -18.52
C GLU A 818 -7.73 -12.07 -19.38
N TYR A 819 -8.86 -12.21 -18.71
CA TYR A 819 -10.18 -12.26 -19.32
C TYR A 819 -11.10 -11.34 -18.52
N THR A 820 -11.78 -10.42 -19.21
CA THR A 820 -12.85 -9.60 -18.64
C THR A 820 -13.90 -9.43 -19.73
N PRO A 821 -15.17 -9.83 -19.48
CA PRO A 821 -16.23 -9.59 -20.45
C PRO A 821 -16.43 -8.09 -20.71
N SER A 822 -16.68 -7.70 -21.96
CA SER A 822 -16.88 -6.30 -22.35
C SER A 822 -18.05 -5.63 -21.63
N ASP A 823 -19.12 -6.39 -21.41
CA ASP A 823 -20.41 -5.89 -20.94
C ASP A 823 -20.81 -6.41 -19.55
N ALA A 824 -19.87 -6.97 -18.79
CA ALA A 824 -20.15 -7.45 -17.44
C ALA A 824 -20.57 -6.26 -16.53
N PRO A 825 -21.77 -6.28 -15.93
CA PRO A 825 -22.17 -5.31 -14.93
C PRO A 825 -21.16 -5.24 -13.78
N GLN A 826 -21.00 -4.06 -13.19
CA GLN A 826 -20.03 -3.82 -12.13
C GLN A 826 -20.24 -4.74 -10.90
N ASP A 827 -21.48 -5.17 -10.67
CA ASP A 827 -21.85 -5.99 -9.52
C ASP A 827 -21.65 -7.50 -9.71
N GLN A 828 -21.41 -7.97 -10.93
CA GLN A 828 -21.18 -9.40 -11.19
C GLN A 828 -19.77 -9.83 -10.82
N ARG A 829 -19.64 -10.98 -10.16
CA ARG A 829 -18.37 -11.42 -9.55
C ARG A 829 -18.12 -12.89 -9.79
N ILE A 830 -16.86 -13.26 -9.96
CA ILE A 830 -16.41 -14.63 -9.72
C ILE A 830 -16.37 -14.85 -8.21
N LEU A 831 -17.02 -15.91 -7.74
CA LEU A 831 -17.14 -16.23 -6.31
C LEU A 831 -16.26 -17.41 -5.90
N ALA A 832 -16.13 -18.42 -6.75
CA ALA A 832 -15.24 -19.54 -6.53
C ALA A 832 -14.63 -20.07 -7.83
N LEU A 833 -13.45 -20.67 -7.71
CA LEU A 833 -12.65 -21.22 -8.80
C LEU A 833 -12.21 -22.64 -8.47
N ALA A 834 -12.18 -23.49 -9.50
CA ALA A 834 -11.46 -24.75 -9.49
C ALA A 834 -10.52 -24.79 -10.70
N VAL A 835 -9.29 -25.26 -10.49
CA VAL A 835 -8.24 -25.26 -11.52
C VAL A 835 -7.65 -26.65 -11.64
N HIS A 836 -7.37 -27.09 -12.86
CA HIS A 836 -6.77 -28.38 -13.16
C HIS A 836 -5.70 -28.25 -14.25
N ALA A 837 -4.53 -28.84 -14.04
CA ALA A 837 -3.47 -28.84 -15.04
C ALA A 837 -3.71 -29.94 -16.09
N VAL A 838 -3.67 -29.56 -17.37
CA VAL A 838 -3.74 -30.52 -18.49
C VAL A 838 -2.33 -30.85 -18.97
N THR A 839 -1.51 -29.82 -19.13
CA THR A 839 -0.08 -29.93 -19.48
C THR A 839 0.72 -28.99 -18.58
N ARG A 840 2.04 -28.91 -18.81
CA ARG A 840 2.91 -27.94 -18.10
C ARG A 840 2.60 -26.48 -18.45
N ASP A 841 1.91 -26.20 -19.55
CA ASP A 841 1.67 -24.83 -20.03
C ASP A 841 0.18 -24.56 -20.32
N GLN A 842 -0.71 -25.52 -20.05
CA GLN A 842 -2.15 -25.41 -20.24
C GLN A 842 -2.91 -25.86 -19.00
N VAL A 843 -3.83 -25.00 -18.56
CA VAL A 843 -4.72 -25.23 -17.42
C VAL A 843 -6.18 -25.12 -17.85
N ILE A 844 -7.03 -25.88 -17.15
CA ILE A 844 -8.48 -25.75 -17.21
C ILE A 844 -8.92 -24.97 -15.97
N VAL A 845 -9.79 -23.99 -16.20
CA VAL A 845 -10.36 -23.15 -15.15
C VAL A 845 -11.87 -23.28 -15.19
N VAL A 846 -12.47 -23.67 -14.07
CA VAL A 846 -13.92 -23.68 -13.87
C VAL A 846 -14.26 -22.56 -12.90
N ALA A 847 -14.98 -21.56 -13.39
CA ALA A 847 -15.34 -20.37 -12.63
C ALA A 847 -16.85 -20.32 -12.36
N THR A 848 -17.21 -19.96 -11.14
CA THR A 848 -18.61 -19.81 -10.71
C THR A 848 -18.88 -18.35 -10.37
N ASN A 849 -20.09 -17.87 -10.65
CA ASN A 849 -20.41 -16.45 -10.50
C ASN A 849 -21.64 -16.16 -9.63
N SER A 850 -21.86 -14.87 -9.41
CA SER A 850 -22.98 -14.34 -8.64
C SER A 850 -24.37 -14.54 -9.28
N GLU A 851 -24.43 -14.94 -10.54
CA GLU A 851 -25.68 -15.21 -11.29
C GLU A 851 -26.05 -16.69 -11.31
N GLY A 852 -25.28 -17.54 -10.61
CA GLY A 852 -25.51 -18.98 -10.59
C GLY A 852 -25.09 -19.71 -11.86
N GLN A 853 -24.18 -19.11 -12.63
CA GLN A 853 -23.58 -19.71 -13.81
C GLN A 853 -22.21 -20.32 -13.51
N VAL A 854 -21.89 -21.35 -14.27
CA VAL A 854 -20.58 -22.01 -14.32
C VAL A 854 -19.98 -21.83 -15.70
N SER A 855 -18.74 -21.37 -15.76
CA SER A 855 -18.00 -21.13 -17.00
C SER A 855 -16.69 -21.92 -17.00
N LEU A 856 -16.48 -22.71 -18.05
CA LEU A 856 -15.28 -23.50 -18.31
C LEU A 856 -14.37 -22.76 -19.29
N PHE A 857 -13.11 -22.61 -18.91
CA PHE A 857 -12.06 -22.02 -19.74
C PHE A 857 -10.90 -22.97 -19.90
N THR A 858 -10.24 -22.89 -21.05
CA THR A 858 -8.84 -23.32 -21.21
C THR A 858 -7.96 -22.09 -21.19
N ALA A 859 -6.87 -22.11 -20.43
CA ALA A 859 -5.90 -21.03 -20.39
C ALA A 859 -4.47 -21.54 -20.62
N SER A 860 -3.68 -20.80 -21.38
CA SER A 860 -2.25 -21.05 -21.58
C SER A 860 -1.46 -19.77 -21.73
N SER A 861 -0.13 -19.87 -21.63
CA SER A 861 0.82 -18.80 -21.88
C SER A 861 0.70 -18.19 -23.28
N VAL A 862 0.36 -19.02 -24.28
CA VAL A 862 0.32 -18.62 -25.70
C VAL A 862 -1.06 -18.14 -26.14
N ALA A 863 -2.12 -18.87 -25.76
CA ALA A 863 -3.47 -18.62 -26.25
C ALA A 863 -4.30 -17.72 -25.31
N GLY A 864 -3.80 -17.44 -24.10
CA GLY A 864 -4.56 -16.77 -23.06
C GLY A 864 -5.80 -17.56 -22.66
N PHE A 865 -6.82 -16.89 -22.14
CA PHE A 865 -8.10 -17.51 -21.79
C PHE A 865 -8.99 -17.71 -23.02
N ILE A 866 -9.48 -18.93 -23.20
CA ILE A 866 -10.51 -19.27 -24.17
C ILE A 866 -11.72 -19.79 -23.40
N LEU A 867 -12.84 -19.07 -23.46
CA LEU A 867 -14.13 -19.54 -22.94
C LEU A 867 -14.60 -20.72 -23.81
N ARG A 868 -14.81 -21.86 -23.17
CA ARG A 868 -15.16 -23.12 -23.84
C ARG A 868 -16.62 -23.46 -23.73
N LYS A 869 -17.22 -23.23 -22.56
CA LYS A 869 -18.63 -23.52 -22.29
C LYS A 869 -19.13 -22.74 -21.07
N THR A 870 -20.39 -22.36 -21.09
CA THR A 870 -21.11 -21.84 -19.91
C THR A 870 -22.42 -22.59 -19.76
N TRP A 871 -22.80 -22.91 -18.52
CA TRP A 871 -24.11 -23.48 -18.18
C TRP A 871 -24.63 -22.89 -16.87
N THR A 872 -25.95 -22.96 -16.66
CA THR A 872 -26.59 -22.51 -15.43
C THR A 872 -26.75 -23.68 -14.47
N ASP A 873 -26.31 -23.47 -13.24
CA ASP A 873 -26.47 -24.44 -12.14
C ASP A 873 -27.64 -24.03 -11.23
N SER A 874 -27.78 -22.72 -10.98
CA SER A 874 -28.86 -22.16 -10.16
C SER A 874 -29.26 -20.77 -10.66
N ASP A 875 -30.45 -20.31 -10.26
CA ASP A 875 -30.88 -18.90 -10.44
C ASP A 875 -30.34 -18.00 -9.32
N LYS A 876 -29.46 -18.52 -8.46
CA LYS A 876 -28.89 -17.86 -7.29
C LYS A 876 -27.37 -17.97 -7.28
N PRO A 877 -26.66 -17.05 -6.57
CA PRO A 877 -25.21 -17.08 -6.50
C PRO A 877 -24.65 -18.43 -6.05
N ILE A 878 -23.58 -18.89 -6.71
CA ILE A 878 -22.79 -20.05 -6.31
C ILE A 878 -21.64 -19.55 -5.44
N LEU A 879 -21.61 -19.96 -4.18
CA LEU A 879 -20.67 -19.47 -3.17
C LEU A 879 -19.36 -20.24 -3.16
N SER A 880 -19.39 -21.52 -3.49
CA SER A 880 -18.23 -22.39 -3.45
C SER A 880 -18.26 -23.44 -4.55
N CYS A 881 -17.08 -23.92 -4.93
CA CYS A 881 -16.96 -25.05 -5.82
C CYS A 881 -15.72 -25.90 -5.51
N ALA A 882 -15.74 -27.14 -6.00
CA ALA A 882 -14.61 -28.07 -5.93
C ALA A 882 -14.58 -28.95 -7.19
N LEU A 883 -13.38 -29.36 -7.62
CA LEU A 883 -13.18 -30.27 -8.74
C LEU A 883 -12.30 -31.43 -8.29
N SER A 884 -12.76 -32.66 -8.52
CA SER A 884 -11.98 -33.86 -8.24
C SER A 884 -12.37 -34.99 -9.20
N HIS A 885 -11.38 -35.59 -9.88
CA HIS A 885 -11.57 -36.74 -10.77
C HIS A 885 -12.68 -36.56 -11.83
N GLY A 886 -12.83 -35.34 -12.36
CA GLY A 886 -13.86 -35.00 -13.35
C GLY A 886 -15.25 -34.75 -12.78
N PHE A 887 -15.44 -34.89 -11.46
CA PHE A 887 -16.64 -34.41 -10.78
C PHE A 887 -16.44 -32.97 -10.32
N PHE A 888 -17.35 -32.09 -10.76
CA PHE A 888 -17.41 -30.70 -10.34
C PHE A 888 -18.60 -30.52 -9.39
N VAL A 889 -18.36 -29.91 -8.24
CA VAL A 889 -19.37 -29.74 -7.19
C VAL A 889 -19.54 -28.27 -6.89
N THR A 890 -20.78 -27.82 -6.74
CA THR A 890 -21.13 -26.43 -6.46
C THR A 890 -21.99 -26.32 -5.20
N GLY A 891 -21.81 -25.22 -4.48
CA GLY A 891 -22.55 -24.88 -3.27
C GLY A 891 -23.26 -23.54 -3.45
N VAL A 892 -24.58 -23.54 -3.31
CA VAL A 892 -25.43 -22.41 -3.67
C VAL A 892 -25.88 -21.64 -2.42
N THR A 893 -26.20 -20.35 -2.57
CA THR A 893 -26.70 -19.49 -1.48
C THR A 893 -27.97 -19.99 -0.78
N ASP A 894 -28.76 -20.84 -1.41
CA ASP A 894 -29.87 -21.45 -0.71
C ASP A 894 -29.45 -22.61 0.17
N GLY A 895 -28.28 -23.22 0.00
CA GLY A 895 -27.84 -24.38 0.79
C GLY A 895 -27.90 -25.71 0.04
N ASP A 896 -28.25 -25.66 -1.25
CA ASP A 896 -28.16 -26.83 -2.12
C ASP A 896 -26.70 -27.08 -2.51
N VAL A 897 -26.35 -28.36 -2.59
CA VAL A 897 -25.08 -28.84 -3.16
C VAL A 897 -25.40 -29.66 -4.41
N VAL A 898 -24.75 -29.32 -5.52
CA VAL A 898 -25.01 -29.91 -6.84
C VAL A 898 -23.72 -30.54 -7.38
N VAL A 899 -23.84 -31.77 -7.88
CA VAL A 899 -22.74 -32.58 -8.40
C VAL A 899 -22.90 -32.74 -9.91
N TRP A 900 -21.84 -32.45 -10.65
CA TRP A 900 -21.75 -32.47 -12.10
C TRP A 900 -20.65 -33.43 -12.54
N ASP A 901 -20.90 -34.25 -13.56
CA ASP A 901 -19.83 -34.99 -14.25
C ASP A 901 -19.36 -34.18 -15.46
N ILE A 902 -18.17 -33.60 -15.35
CA ILE A 902 -17.57 -32.77 -16.39
C ILE A 902 -16.45 -33.50 -17.16
N GLU A 903 -16.16 -34.76 -16.84
CA GLU A 903 -15.15 -35.55 -17.54
C GLU A 903 -15.36 -35.65 -19.05
N PRO A 904 -16.61 -35.74 -19.59
CA PRO A 904 -16.83 -35.68 -21.03
C PRO A 904 -16.28 -34.39 -21.66
N LEU A 905 -16.38 -33.26 -20.94
CA LEU A 905 -15.82 -31.99 -21.39
C LEU A 905 -14.28 -32.03 -21.35
N LEU A 906 -13.71 -32.57 -20.26
CA LEU A 906 -12.26 -32.65 -20.04
C LEU A 906 -11.56 -33.56 -21.06
N ARG A 907 -12.20 -34.65 -21.51
CA ARG A 907 -11.64 -35.64 -22.45
C ARG A 907 -11.89 -35.32 -23.92
N SER A 908 -12.86 -34.48 -24.24
CA SER A 908 -13.11 -34.07 -25.62
C SER A 908 -11.89 -33.31 -26.18
N ASN A 909 -11.71 -33.30 -27.51
CA ASN A 909 -10.68 -32.48 -28.15
C ASN A 909 -10.92 -30.96 -28.02
N MET A 910 -11.82 -30.52 -27.14
CA MET A 910 -12.19 -29.13 -26.86
C MET A 910 -12.83 -28.39 -28.06
N ASP A 911 -13.10 -29.10 -29.15
CA ASP A 911 -13.81 -28.64 -30.32
C ASP A 911 -15.31 -29.01 -30.22
N ASN A 912 -16.19 -28.02 -30.40
CA ASN A 912 -17.65 -28.17 -30.44
C ASN A 912 -18.31 -28.70 -29.14
N LEU A 913 -17.86 -28.16 -27.99
CA LEU A 913 -18.34 -28.52 -26.65
C LEU A 913 -19.82 -28.18 -26.39
N ASP A 914 -20.42 -27.29 -27.18
CA ASP A 914 -21.83 -26.87 -27.01
C ASP A 914 -22.81 -28.02 -27.15
N ALA A 915 -22.48 -29.02 -27.98
CA ALA A 915 -23.32 -30.19 -28.22
C ALA A 915 -23.41 -31.17 -27.03
N ILE A 916 -22.54 -31.06 -26.02
CA ILE A 916 -22.53 -31.96 -24.85
C ILE A 916 -23.53 -31.45 -23.80
N PRO A 917 -24.71 -32.07 -23.60
CA PRO A 917 -25.68 -31.56 -22.63
C PRO A 917 -25.11 -31.61 -21.21
N MET A 918 -25.32 -30.54 -20.44
CA MET A 918 -24.95 -30.49 -19.03
C MET A 918 -26.20 -30.73 -18.19
N THR A 919 -26.19 -31.81 -17.42
CA THR A 919 -27.22 -32.11 -16.42
C THR A 919 -26.55 -32.50 -15.12
N PRO A 920 -27.08 -32.05 -13.97
CA PRO A 920 -26.54 -32.43 -12.68
C PRO A 920 -26.78 -33.92 -12.46
N VAL A 921 -25.76 -34.60 -11.96
CA VAL A 921 -25.81 -36.04 -11.69
C VAL A 921 -26.41 -36.32 -10.31
N TYR A 922 -26.24 -35.37 -9.38
CA TYR A 922 -26.86 -35.42 -8.07
C TYR A 922 -27.11 -34.02 -7.54
N LYS A 923 -28.23 -33.81 -6.83
CA LYS A 923 -28.56 -32.57 -6.15
C LYS A 923 -29.24 -32.90 -4.83
N TYR A 924 -28.80 -32.25 -3.75
CA TYR A 924 -29.41 -32.42 -2.43
C TYR A 924 -29.34 -31.14 -1.61
N ARG A 925 -30.22 -31.08 -0.61
CA ARG A 925 -30.25 -30.00 0.38
C ARG A 925 -29.24 -30.32 1.48
N ALA A 926 -28.08 -29.68 1.45
CA ALA A 926 -27.02 -29.91 2.44
C ALA A 926 -27.20 -29.03 3.69
N HIS A 927 -27.69 -27.81 3.48
CA HIS A 927 -27.74 -26.76 4.51
C HIS A 927 -29.09 -26.03 4.51
N ASP A 928 -29.46 -25.49 5.66
CA ASP A 928 -30.66 -24.64 5.77
C ASP A 928 -30.44 -23.27 5.12
N MET A 929 -29.18 -22.80 5.10
CA MET A 929 -28.70 -21.53 4.55
C MET A 929 -27.54 -21.78 3.56
N GLY A 930 -26.86 -20.74 3.07
CA GLY A 930 -25.86 -20.86 2.01
C GLY A 930 -24.73 -21.88 2.26
N ALA A 931 -24.44 -22.69 1.25
CA ALA A 931 -23.32 -23.64 1.24
C ALA A 931 -22.00 -22.89 0.90
N ASN A 932 -21.43 -22.25 1.91
CA ASN A 932 -20.30 -21.33 1.80
C ASN A 932 -18.99 -21.96 1.34
N CYS A 933 -18.75 -23.23 1.67
CA CYS A 933 -17.47 -23.86 1.41
C CYS A 933 -17.61 -25.35 1.12
N LEU A 934 -16.73 -25.86 0.26
CA LEU A 934 -16.75 -27.21 -0.25
C LEU A 934 -15.34 -27.79 -0.32
N CYS A 935 -15.24 -29.09 -0.05
CA CYS A 935 -14.05 -29.88 -0.29
C CYS A 935 -14.46 -31.25 -0.87
N ALA A 936 -13.76 -31.67 -1.92
CA ALA A 936 -13.95 -32.97 -2.56
C ALA A 936 -12.63 -33.75 -2.53
N ARG A 937 -12.64 -35.01 -2.06
CA ARG A 937 -11.45 -35.86 -1.96
C ARG A 937 -11.73 -37.28 -2.43
N SER A 938 -10.72 -37.94 -2.98
CA SER A 938 -10.75 -39.39 -3.25
C SER A 938 -10.09 -40.14 -2.10
N LEU A 939 -10.65 -41.30 -1.73
CA LEU A 939 -10.04 -42.22 -0.76
C LEU A 939 -8.93 -43.09 -1.39
N ASP A 940 -8.96 -43.30 -2.71
CA ASP A 940 -7.94 -44.05 -3.46
C ASP A 940 -7.21 -43.14 -4.45
N HIS A 941 -5.87 -43.08 -4.36
CA HIS A 941 -5.05 -42.20 -5.21
C HIS A 941 -4.87 -42.69 -6.66
N LYS A 942 -5.13 -43.98 -6.97
CA LYS A 942 -4.86 -44.58 -8.29
C LYS A 942 -6.11 -44.78 -9.16
N SER A 943 -7.27 -44.97 -8.52
CA SER A 943 -8.58 -45.08 -9.18
C SER A 943 -9.65 -44.86 -8.11
N PRO A 944 -10.42 -43.75 -8.13
CA PRO A 944 -11.40 -43.48 -7.08
C PRO A 944 -12.50 -44.55 -7.13
N SER A 945 -12.47 -45.47 -6.17
CA SER A 945 -13.61 -46.34 -5.87
C SER A 945 -14.72 -45.51 -5.22
N SER A 946 -14.36 -44.53 -4.38
CA SER A 946 -15.28 -43.54 -3.83
C SER A 946 -14.69 -42.12 -3.70
N LEU A 947 -15.58 -41.13 -3.76
CA LEU A 947 -15.30 -39.70 -3.61
C LEU A 947 -16.09 -39.14 -2.42
N GLN A 948 -15.41 -38.59 -1.42
CA GLN A 948 -16.05 -37.92 -0.30
C GLN A 948 -16.21 -36.42 -0.58
N LEU A 949 -17.39 -35.90 -0.26
CA LEU A 949 -17.74 -34.49 -0.37
C LEU A 949 -18.14 -33.96 1.00
N LEU A 950 -17.50 -32.86 1.39
CA LEU A 950 -17.74 -32.15 2.64
C LEU A 950 -18.14 -30.71 2.31
N SER A 951 -19.22 -30.23 2.92
CA SER A 951 -19.68 -28.85 2.78
C SER A 951 -19.90 -28.20 4.14
N GLY A 952 -19.57 -26.92 4.25
CA GLY A 952 -19.84 -26.10 5.43
C GLY A 952 -20.76 -24.92 5.08
N GLY A 953 -21.74 -24.66 5.94
CA GLY A 953 -22.79 -23.68 5.69
C GLY A 953 -22.85 -22.51 6.66
N ASP A 954 -23.68 -21.52 6.32
CA ASP A 954 -24.10 -20.42 7.20
C ASP A 954 -24.88 -20.92 8.43
N ASP A 955 -25.48 -22.10 8.33
CA ASP A 955 -26.18 -22.82 9.39
C ASP A 955 -25.26 -23.49 10.43
N GLN A 956 -23.97 -23.18 10.38
CA GLN A 956 -22.95 -23.65 11.35
C GLN A 956 -22.75 -25.17 11.32
N CYS A 957 -23.20 -25.84 10.25
CA CYS A 957 -23.14 -27.29 10.12
C CYS A 957 -22.11 -27.73 9.06
N ILE A 958 -21.62 -28.96 9.21
CA ILE A 958 -20.86 -29.68 8.19
C ILE A 958 -21.74 -30.82 7.65
N ALA A 959 -22.00 -30.83 6.35
CA ALA A 959 -22.61 -31.98 5.68
C ALA A 959 -21.53 -32.87 5.07
N HIS A 960 -21.78 -34.17 5.05
CA HIS A 960 -20.82 -35.19 4.61
C HIS A 960 -21.54 -36.24 3.76
N ILE A 961 -21.09 -36.42 2.53
CA ILE A 961 -21.59 -37.49 1.64
C ILE A 961 -20.42 -38.22 0.98
N GLU A 962 -20.68 -39.45 0.56
CA GLU A 962 -19.76 -40.25 -0.24
C GLU A 962 -20.46 -40.65 -1.55
N LEU A 963 -19.76 -40.47 -2.66
CA LEU A 963 -20.13 -40.95 -3.98
C LEU A 963 -19.34 -42.22 -4.27
N ASP A 964 -20.02 -43.34 -4.41
CA ASP A 964 -19.43 -44.59 -4.87
C ASP A 964 -19.43 -44.63 -6.41
N VAL A 965 -18.24 -44.78 -6.98
CA VAL A 965 -17.98 -44.75 -8.43
C VAL A 965 -17.63 -46.15 -8.96
N THR A 966 -17.66 -47.19 -8.12
CA THR A 966 -17.27 -48.57 -8.49
C THR A 966 -18.14 -49.16 -9.60
N ALA A 967 -19.43 -48.83 -9.65
CA ALA A 967 -20.36 -49.25 -10.69
C ALA A 967 -20.26 -48.43 -12.00
N GLY A 968 -19.30 -47.50 -12.09
CA GLY A 968 -19.12 -46.58 -13.20
C GLY A 968 -19.93 -45.28 -13.07
N ARG A 969 -19.54 -44.25 -13.84
CA ARG A 969 -20.09 -42.88 -13.74
C ARG A 969 -21.58 -42.76 -14.04
N SER A 970 -22.18 -43.74 -14.73
CA SER A 970 -23.60 -43.76 -15.09
C SER A 970 -24.51 -44.34 -13.99
N GLN A 971 -23.95 -45.01 -12.97
CA GLN A 971 -24.69 -45.62 -11.86
C GLN A 971 -24.06 -45.24 -10.51
N LEU A 972 -23.95 -43.94 -10.24
CA LEU A 972 -23.42 -43.43 -8.98
C LEU A 972 -24.35 -43.77 -7.82
N GLN A 973 -23.80 -44.41 -6.78
CA GLN A 973 -24.50 -44.55 -5.51
C GLN A 973 -24.04 -43.45 -4.55
N VAL A 974 -24.99 -42.79 -3.90
CA VAL A 974 -24.70 -41.71 -2.95
C VAL A 974 -25.06 -42.15 -1.54
N ARG A 975 -24.07 -42.13 -0.65
CA ARG A 975 -24.25 -42.38 0.79
C ARG A 975 -24.23 -41.06 1.54
N HIS A 976 -25.28 -40.77 2.30
CA HIS A 976 -25.29 -39.66 3.25
C HIS A 976 -24.64 -40.13 4.55
N LEU A 977 -23.52 -39.50 4.90
CA LEU A 977 -22.75 -39.84 6.08
C LEU A 977 -23.08 -38.88 7.23
N PRO A 978 -22.81 -39.27 8.50
CA PRO A 978 -23.06 -38.39 9.63
C PRO A 978 -22.26 -37.08 9.55
N GLY A 979 -22.96 -35.98 9.33
CA GLY A 979 -22.41 -34.62 9.42
C GLY A 979 -22.23 -34.13 10.86
N VAL A 980 -21.79 -32.88 11.02
CA VAL A 980 -21.61 -32.23 12.33
C VAL A 980 -22.57 -31.05 12.44
N ARG A 981 -23.44 -31.07 13.45
CA ARG A 981 -24.26 -29.91 13.83
C ARG A 981 -23.49 -29.02 14.81
N ASN A 982 -23.69 -27.71 14.73
CA ASN A 982 -22.98 -26.72 15.58
C ASN A 982 -21.46 -26.90 15.53
N ALA A 983 -20.93 -27.12 14.32
CA ALA A 983 -19.49 -27.29 14.07
C ALA A 983 -18.69 -26.02 14.38
N SER A 984 -19.34 -24.85 14.31
CA SER A 984 -18.80 -23.53 14.66
C SER A 984 -19.85 -22.72 15.44
N ALA A 985 -19.42 -21.66 16.12
CA ALA A 985 -20.32 -20.72 16.78
C ALA A 985 -20.92 -19.68 15.81
N SER A 986 -20.43 -19.63 14.56
CA SER A 986 -20.91 -18.75 13.49
C SER A 986 -20.81 -19.47 12.15
N ALA A 987 -21.12 -18.77 11.06
CA ALA A 987 -21.07 -19.32 9.70
C ALA A 987 -19.68 -19.89 9.39
N LEU A 988 -19.65 -21.11 8.84
CA LEU A 988 -18.43 -21.70 8.29
C LEU A 988 -18.13 -21.05 6.95
N LYS A 989 -16.91 -20.55 6.77
CA LYS A 989 -16.48 -19.89 5.53
C LYS A 989 -15.53 -20.74 4.72
N THR A 990 -14.87 -21.70 5.35
CA THR A 990 -13.89 -22.54 4.66
C THR A 990 -13.76 -23.91 5.31
N ILE A 991 -13.56 -24.92 4.46
CA ILE A 991 -13.33 -26.30 4.84
C ILE A 991 -12.31 -26.91 3.89
N LYS A 992 -11.33 -27.63 4.43
CA LYS A 992 -10.31 -28.36 3.69
C LYS A 992 -10.11 -29.72 4.33
N CYS A 993 -9.86 -30.72 3.51
CA CYS A 993 -9.53 -32.06 3.97
C CYS A 993 -8.19 -32.48 3.39
N MET A 994 -7.38 -33.13 4.22
CA MET A 994 -6.12 -33.73 3.83
C MET A 994 -5.97 -35.02 4.63
N ASP A 995 -5.73 -36.13 3.94
CA ASP A 995 -5.80 -37.48 4.51
C ASP A 995 -7.12 -37.73 5.26
N ASP A 996 -7.10 -38.19 6.49
CA ASP A 996 -8.26 -38.41 7.36
C ASP A 996 -8.70 -37.13 8.11
N VAL A 997 -8.02 -36.01 7.90
CA VAL A 997 -8.14 -34.80 8.70
C VAL A 997 -8.99 -33.77 7.96
N VAL A 998 -10.07 -33.32 8.59
CA VAL A 998 -10.93 -32.25 8.12
C VAL A 998 -10.67 -31.02 8.97
N VAL A 999 -10.39 -29.88 8.34
CA VAL A 999 -10.18 -28.59 9.02
C VAL A 999 -11.18 -27.59 8.48
N ALA A 1000 -11.88 -26.90 9.37
CA ALA A 1000 -12.83 -25.86 9.01
C ALA A 1000 -12.68 -24.63 9.90
N ALA A 1001 -13.05 -23.48 9.34
CA ALA A 1001 -13.00 -22.20 10.02
C ALA A 1001 -14.13 -21.26 9.56
N GLY A 1002 -14.46 -20.29 10.42
CA GLY A 1002 -15.56 -19.35 10.19
C GLY A 1002 -15.34 -18.01 10.89
N TYR A 1003 -16.41 -17.20 10.96
CA TYR A 1003 -16.37 -15.86 11.56
C TYR A 1003 -16.11 -15.84 13.07
N ASP A 1004 -16.26 -16.99 13.75
CA ASP A 1004 -15.96 -17.13 15.18
C ASP A 1004 -14.46 -17.21 15.50
N GLN A 1005 -13.60 -17.04 14.49
CA GLN A 1005 -12.13 -17.09 14.56
C GLN A 1005 -11.57 -18.45 15.00
N ARG A 1006 -12.40 -19.51 15.02
CA ARG A 1006 -11.95 -20.84 15.43
C ARG A 1006 -11.55 -21.67 14.22
N VAL A 1007 -10.35 -22.22 14.28
CA VAL A 1007 -9.90 -23.25 13.36
C VAL A 1007 -10.04 -24.58 14.09
N THR A 1008 -10.98 -25.41 13.62
CA THR A 1008 -11.30 -26.68 14.25
C THR A 1008 -10.88 -27.82 13.33
N ALA A 1009 -10.31 -28.87 13.91
CA ALA A 1009 -9.94 -30.09 13.21
C ALA A 1009 -10.80 -31.28 13.68
N TRP A 1010 -11.19 -32.12 12.74
CA TRP A 1010 -11.88 -33.39 12.92
C TRP A 1010 -11.09 -34.49 12.22
N CYS A 1011 -11.22 -35.72 12.69
CA CYS A 1011 -10.76 -36.91 11.97
C CYS A 1011 -11.96 -37.76 11.56
N VAL A 1012 -11.96 -38.23 10.33
CA VAL A 1012 -12.90 -39.24 9.84
C VAL A 1012 -12.60 -40.55 10.55
N GLN A 1013 -13.57 -41.07 11.29
CA GLN A 1013 -13.45 -42.33 12.02
C GLN A 1013 -13.77 -43.53 11.11
N PRO A 1014 -13.39 -44.76 11.50
CA PRO A 1014 -13.74 -45.98 10.76
C PRO A 1014 -15.25 -46.23 10.61
N ASP A 1015 -16.10 -45.59 11.44
CA ASP A 1015 -17.56 -45.62 11.36
C ASP A 1015 -18.15 -44.47 10.52
N ASP A 1016 -17.32 -43.81 9.71
CA ASP A 1016 -17.64 -42.67 8.85
C ASP A 1016 -18.08 -41.39 9.60
N THR A 1017 -17.99 -41.35 10.95
CA THR A 1017 -18.31 -40.15 11.73
C THR A 1017 -17.13 -39.17 11.80
N LEU A 1018 -17.44 -37.88 11.95
CA LEU A 1018 -16.44 -36.83 12.15
C LEU A 1018 -16.22 -36.57 13.65
N ALA A 1019 -15.15 -37.14 14.20
CA ALA A 1019 -14.77 -36.92 15.58
C ALA A 1019 -13.90 -35.66 15.71
N ARG A 1020 -14.34 -34.68 16.52
CA ARG A 1020 -13.56 -33.46 16.79
C ARG A 1020 -12.26 -33.79 17.51
N GLN A 1021 -11.14 -33.33 16.95
CA GLN A 1021 -9.80 -33.63 17.44
C GLN A 1021 -9.15 -32.47 18.21
N GLY A 1022 -9.52 -31.24 17.89
CA GLY A 1022 -8.96 -30.03 18.50
C GLY A 1022 -9.52 -28.76 17.86
N ALA A 1023 -9.34 -27.62 18.53
CA ALA A 1023 -9.61 -26.32 17.96
C ALA A 1023 -8.65 -25.28 18.54
N VAL A 1024 -8.36 -24.24 17.77
CA VAL A 1024 -7.57 -23.09 18.19
C VAL A 1024 -8.25 -21.80 17.74
N PHE A 1025 -8.12 -20.73 18.51
CA PHE A 1025 -8.50 -19.40 18.07
C PHE A 1025 -7.36 -18.80 17.24
N ALA A 1026 -7.62 -18.46 15.98
CA ALA A 1026 -6.71 -17.69 15.17
C ALA A 1026 -6.83 -16.20 15.50
N GLU A 1027 -5.72 -15.47 15.44
CA GLU A 1027 -5.75 -14.00 15.58
C GLU A 1027 -6.40 -13.31 14.37
N THR A 1028 -6.52 -14.03 13.25
CA THR A 1028 -7.19 -13.58 12.05
C THR A 1028 -8.69 -13.40 12.28
N ALA A 1029 -9.14 -12.14 12.36
CA ALA A 1029 -10.56 -11.82 12.36
C ALA A 1029 -11.19 -12.01 10.98
N ASP A 1030 -12.50 -12.24 10.94
CA ASP A 1030 -13.29 -12.42 9.71
C ASP A 1030 -12.65 -13.44 8.74
N ILE A 1031 -12.35 -14.65 9.22
CA ILE A 1031 -11.70 -15.70 8.41
C ILE A 1031 -12.51 -15.94 7.13
N ALA A 1032 -11.85 -15.75 5.99
CA ALA A 1032 -12.43 -15.87 4.65
C ALA A 1032 -11.87 -17.07 3.88
N GLY A 1033 -10.63 -17.48 4.14
CA GLY A 1033 -9.98 -18.58 3.43
C GLY A 1033 -9.09 -19.43 4.32
N LEU A 1034 -8.93 -20.70 3.93
CA LEU A 1034 -8.03 -21.69 4.53
C LEU A 1034 -7.38 -22.50 3.40
N SER A 1035 -6.08 -22.73 3.52
CA SER A 1035 -5.38 -23.73 2.70
C SER A 1035 -4.50 -24.62 3.57
N LEU A 1036 -4.35 -25.88 3.16
CA LEU A 1036 -3.58 -26.91 3.84
C LEU A 1036 -2.49 -27.44 2.91
N ARG A 1037 -1.36 -27.81 3.48
CA ARG A 1037 -0.24 -28.46 2.79
C ARG A 1037 0.38 -29.51 3.68
N GLN A 1038 0.74 -30.66 3.12
CA GLN A 1038 1.50 -31.68 3.85
C GLN A 1038 3.00 -31.47 3.65
N SER A 1039 3.78 -31.61 4.72
CA SER A 1039 5.23 -31.65 4.65
C SER A 1039 5.73 -33.05 4.25
N VAL A 1040 6.98 -33.14 3.83
CA VAL A 1040 7.63 -34.43 3.52
C VAL A 1040 7.65 -35.36 4.75
N ASP A 1041 7.67 -34.78 5.95
CA ASP A 1041 7.67 -35.49 7.22
C ASP A 1041 6.25 -35.93 7.68
N GLY A 1042 5.22 -35.69 6.86
CA GLY A 1042 3.82 -36.04 7.14
C GLY A 1042 3.07 -35.04 8.03
N GLU A 1043 3.68 -33.90 8.35
CA GLU A 1043 3.02 -32.85 9.14
C GLU A 1043 2.10 -31.99 8.28
N ILE A 1044 0.98 -31.54 8.84
CA ILE A 1044 0.02 -30.70 8.12
C ILE A 1044 0.28 -29.24 8.50
N HIS A 1045 0.59 -28.41 7.51
CA HIS A 1045 0.69 -26.95 7.65
C HIS A 1045 -0.59 -26.31 7.12
N GLY A 1046 -1.21 -25.46 7.93
CA GLY A 1046 -2.38 -24.68 7.54
C GLY A 1046 -2.07 -23.19 7.47
N VAL A 1047 -2.82 -22.47 6.65
CA VAL A 1047 -2.86 -21.01 6.65
C VAL A 1047 -4.30 -20.55 6.60
N VAL A 1048 -4.66 -19.61 7.47
CA VAL A 1048 -5.96 -18.91 7.42
C VAL A 1048 -5.76 -17.43 7.11
N ILE A 1049 -6.68 -16.87 6.33
CA ILE A 1049 -6.66 -15.47 5.91
C ILE A 1049 -8.01 -14.78 6.16
N GLY A 1050 -7.94 -13.49 6.48
CA GLY A 1050 -9.06 -12.60 6.74
C GLY A 1050 -8.51 -11.19 6.98
N LYS A 1051 -8.90 -10.55 8.08
CA LYS A 1051 -8.19 -9.38 8.62
C LYS A 1051 -6.91 -9.85 9.31
N GLY A 1052 -5.86 -10.01 8.51
CA GLY A 1052 -4.59 -10.63 8.88
C GLY A 1052 -4.48 -12.07 8.37
N MET A 1053 -3.33 -12.69 8.59
CA MET A 1053 -3.03 -14.05 8.14
C MET A 1053 -2.24 -14.79 9.23
N GLN A 1054 -2.65 -16.03 9.52
CA GLN A 1054 -2.06 -16.88 10.55
C GLN A 1054 -1.66 -18.22 9.93
N THR A 1055 -0.40 -18.63 10.12
CA THR A 1055 0.04 -20.00 9.84
C THR A 1055 -0.14 -20.89 11.05
N LEU A 1056 -0.44 -22.16 10.80
CA LEU A 1056 -0.80 -23.18 11.77
C LEU A 1056 -0.03 -24.47 11.46
N ARG A 1057 0.30 -25.22 12.51
CA ARG A 1057 0.88 -26.55 12.40
C ARG A 1057 -0.01 -27.56 13.09
N LEU A 1058 -0.38 -28.62 12.37
CA LEU A 1058 -1.25 -29.69 12.84
C LEU A 1058 -0.45 -30.99 12.92
N ARG A 1059 -0.46 -31.61 14.10
CA ARG A 1059 0.23 -32.89 14.38
C ARG A 1059 -0.73 -33.89 15.02
N HIS A 1060 -0.66 -35.15 14.61
CA HIS A 1060 -1.31 -36.22 15.38
C HIS A 1060 -0.66 -36.27 16.78
N ARG A 1061 -1.48 -36.36 17.83
CA ARG A 1061 -0.95 -36.61 19.17
C ARG A 1061 -0.35 -38.02 19.16
N LYS A 1062 0.94 -38.13 19.44
CA LYS A 1062 1.60 -39.43 19.65
C LYS A 1062 1.08 -40.10 20.91
#